data_AF-A0A4V1FAC4-F1
#
_entry.id   AF-A0A4V1FAC4-F1
#
_cell.length_a   1.000
_cell.length_b   1.000
_cell.length_c   1.000
_cell.angle_alpha   90.00
_cell.angle_beta   90.00
_cell.angle_gamma   90.00
#
_symmetry.space_group_name_H-M   'P 1'
#
loop_
_entity.id
_entity.type
_entity.pdbx_description
1 polymer ?
#
loop_
_entity_poly.entity_id
_entity_poly.type
_entity_poly.pdbx_seq_one_letter_code
_entity_poly.pdbx_strand_id
1 'polypeptide(L)'
;MIIRWLNQLVTSYFEKGPENRVFLFFDPSGDFSQIIDHLKGDFEILKGDGSLLEIKYKIEVENPEGKYVVYLLFANKPENLSYLREYLYTGKVFSDTLYIFLKKQGVDFPTEKKKISDIKKILPSLALKSIGAGEDYWDNAFDSSGDELALPDFREHLFDFIEKPAETFENLISENKMEIFRKKIKNVYGFESETDEPELYRYQFFAQLCFTEAYMLLGEPEDYPFQSYVCENSKVEKNLRLIKDIRYQTLCKEIYYDLSSQLERNNNLGNYARKYALNPDIETFKVFDLEAIKTLDKLAEKCETKQKFLQLFSENSELIRRKSEGFWGKQSDIREWIVLVTLDELMKLIEKFTSEIQNMDDEEELIWKYCDSYFEIDRLYRKYITDASELDDSLENVYDWIEKFYLEYLDQINSRFSEKVFAKEKWKFSSIPFQGDFLRKLDLKDEDKKVGIIVVDGLRYEIGKEIVDKFSSSFDINISPMYAQIPTDTVVGMAAMLSPEKCEFDCDSTGIKVTSNGISLNNKDERLKYLKSKVKKIDIFNLDEFNNRQASEIKKIKNPVILFLEGPDKLLEAGGFNYLHLVSRNLSSITKAIKKLFRADFSEIHILSDHGFLTFNDPKGNFKIEDKPGFTKDSRRFACGEHINNDYLVKFEISGLEKSGKMLYFPRSIYYFRKDSFLHGGISIHEAIIPHIEIKNKEGLVEKLEIQVEMEKGISNRIFQVKIKPKWAGLETKPRTVEILAYHENKLISNKPAIEIESKEESVNVRILPDKEIEKGEKIRVMILDQETGEILNETELETLIYFEADF
;
A
#
# COMPACT_ATOMS: atom_id res chain seq x y z
N MET A 1 36.14 -27.28 -5.16
CA MET A 1 37.59 -27.42 -4.83
C MET A 1 38.31 -26.11 -4.49
N ILE A 2 38.16 -25.04 -5.27
CA ILE A 2 38.90 -23.78 -5.04
C ILE A 2 38.70 -23.17 -3.64
N ILE A 3 37.47 -23.25 -3.12
CA ILE A 3 37.11 -22.83 -1.76
C ILE A 3 37.86 -23.64 -0.71
N ARG A 4 38.11 -24.94 -0.94
CA ARG A 4 38.89 -25.79 -0.02
C ARG A 4 40.32 -25.27 0.08
N TRP A 5 40.95 -24.95 -1.05
CA TRP A 5 42.32 -24.43 -1.08
C TRP A 5 42.42 -23.05 -0.42
N LEU A 6 41.48 -22.14 -0.69
CA LEU A 6 41.45 -20.82 -0.07
C LEU A 6 41.17 -20.91 1.44
N ASN A 7 40.22 -21.74 1.87
CA ASN A 7 39.97 -21.99 3.29
C ASN A 7 41.20 -22.58 3.97
N GLN A 8 41.86 -23.57 3.37
CA GLN A 8 43.11 -24.13 3.92
C GLN A 8 44.20 -23.05 4.04
N LEU A 9 44.35 -22.19 3.04
CA LEU A 9 45.32 -21.09 3.07
C LEU A 9 45.02 -20.12 4.23
N VAL A 10 43.77 -19.69 4.38
CA VAL A 10 43.36 -18.73 5.41
C VAL A 10 43.42 -19.36 6.80
N THR A 11 42.82 -20.54 6.99
CA THR A 11 42.79 -21.25 8.27
C THR A 11 44.18 -21.59 8.76
N SER A 12 45.08 -22.06 7.87
CA SER A 12 46.48 -22.36 8.24
C SER A 12 47.27 -21.14 8.70
N TYR A 13 46.85 -19.92 8.35
CA TYR A 13 47.46 -18.71 8.89
C TYR A 13 46.96 -18.44 10.31
N PHE A 14 45.65 -18.52 10.55
CA PHE A 14 45.07 -18.28 11.86
C PHE A 14 45.43 -19.35 12.90
N GLU A 15 45.69 -20.58 12.48
CA GLU A 15 46.12 -21.67 13.38
C GLU A 15 47.60 -21.59 13.79
N LYS A 16 48.42 -20.77 13.11
CA LYS A 16 49.85 -20.65 13.42
C LYS A 16 50.15 -19.93 14.74
N GLY A 17 49.22 -19.12 15.23
CA GLY A 17 49.39 -18.38 16.46
C GLY A 17 48.15 -17.56 16.80
N PRO A 18 47.78 -17.44 18.09
CA PRO A 18 46.61 -16.69 18.53
C PRO A 18 46.67 -15.18 18.20
N GLU A 19 47.87 -14.64 17.98
CA GLU A 19 48.11 -13.26 17.55
C GLU A 19 47.73 -12.98 16.08
N ASN A 20 47.58 -14.01 15.25
CA ASN A 20 47.21 -13.87 13.85
C ASN A 20 45.71 -13.66 13.73
N ARG A 21 45.30 -12.39 13.57
CA ARG A 21 43.88 -12.02 13.57
C ARG A 21 43.37 -11.42 12.26
N VAL A 22 44.24 -10.81 11.46
CA VAL A 22 43.83 -10.15 10.21
C VAL A 22 44.54 -10.76 9.00
N PHE A 23 43.75 -11.11 7.99
CA PHE A 23 44.19 -11.56 6.68
C PHE A 23 43.70 -10.56 5.63
N LEU A 24 44.61 -9.77 5.07
CA LEU A 24 44.34 -8.81 4.01
C LEU A 24 44.34 -9.52 2.65
N PHE A 25 43.19 -9.53 1.98
CA PHE A 25 42.97 -10.15 0.68
C PHE A 25 42.78 -9.07 -0.38
N PHE A 26 43.82 -8.81 -1.18
CA PHE A 26 43.75 -7.83 -2.27
C PHE A 26 43.37 -8.51 -3.58
N ASP A 27 42.28 -8.03 -4.18
CA ASP A 27 41.76 -8.48 -5.47
C ASP A 27 41.43 -7.30 -6.38
N PRO A 28 42.45 -6.61 -6.94
CA PRO A 28 42.24 -5.46 -7.83
C PRO A 28 41.52 -5.81 -9.13
N SER A 29 41.54 -7.08 -9.57
CA SER A 29 40.83 -7.55 -10.77
C SER A 29 39.41 -8.02 -10.47
N GLY A 30 39.04 -8.19 -9.20
CA GLY A 30 37.74 -8.72 -8.79
C GLY A 30 37.54 -10.20 -9.16
N ASP A 31 38.62 -10.94 -9.43
CA ASP A 31 38.55 -12.31 -9.92
C ASP A 31 37.95 -13.30 -8.90
N PHE A 32 38.01 -12.97 -7.62
CA PHE A 32 37.50 -13.76 -6.49
C PHE A 32 36.14 -13.28 -5.97
N SER A 33 35.61 -12.17 -6.50
CA SER A 33 34.40 -11.51 -5.99
C SER A 33 33.18 -12.44 -5.89
N GLN A 34 33.01 -13.35 -6.86
CA GLN A 34 31.89 -14.29 -6.91
C GLN A 34 32.03 -15.47 -5.93
N ILE A 35 33.24 -15.73 -5.43
CA ILE A 35 33.54 -16.92 -4.63
C ILE A 35 33.95 -16.59 -3.19
N ILE A 36 34.30 -15.34 -2.89
CA ILE A 36 34.82 -14.94 -1.57
C ILE A 36 33.81 -15.23 -0.44
N ASP A 37 32.52 -14.99 -0.68
CA ASP A 37 31.44 -15.23 0.29
C ASP A 37 31.21 -16.71 0.61
N HIS A 38 31.79 -17.60 -0.19
CA HIS A 38 31.70 -19.04 0.02
C HIS A 38 32.81 -19.59 0.92
N LEU A 39 33.78 -18.76 1.32
CA LEU A 39 34.77 -19.13 2.32
C LEU A 39 34.08 -19.37 3.67
N LYS A 40 34.51 -20.42 4.36
CA LYS A 40 33.93 -20.87 5.64
C LYS A 40 35.05 -21.31 6.57
N GLY A 41 35.04 -20.78 7.78
CA GLY A 41 36.00 -21.13 8.82
C GLY A 41 35.75 -20.34 10.10
N ASP A 42 36.68 -20.43 11.03
CA ASP A 42 36.70 -19.63 12.27
C ASP A 42 37.22 -18.22 11.99
N PHE A 43 36.52 -17.47 11.14
CA PHE A 43 36.80 -16.09 10.78
C PHE A 43 35.58 -15.42 10.11
N GLU A 44 35.52 -14.10 10.18
CA GLU A 44 34.51 -13.27 9.50
C GLU A 44 35.10 -12.60 8.25
N ILE A 45 34.30 -12.42 7.21
CA ILE A 45 34.71 -11.75 5.97
C ILE A 45 34.18 -10.31 5.98
N LEU A 46 35.07 -9.33 5.88
CA LEU A 46 34.73 -7.91 5.81
C LEU A 46 35.09 -7.37 4.41
N LYS A 47 34.11 -6.83 3.69
CA LYS A 47 34.32 -6.29 2.34
C LYS A 47 34.67 -4.80 2.40
N GLY A 48 35.69 -4.41 1.65
CA GLY A 48 36.19 -3.04 1.54
C GLY A 48 35.49 -2.18 0.49
N ASP A 49 34.24 -2.49 0.15
CA ASP A 49 33.35 -1.65 -0.68
C ASP A 49 32.67 -0.52 0.12
N GLY A 50 32.66 -0.63 1.45
CA GLY A 50 32.22 0.39 2.40
C GLY A 50 33.36 1.21 3.05
N SER A 51 33.08 1.80 4.21
CA SER A 51 34.05 2.64 4.93
C SER A 51 35.18 1.80 5.56
N LEU A 52 36.43 2.02 5.15
CA LEU A 52 37.59 1.35 5.77
C LEU A 52 37.77 1.68 7.26
N LEU A 53 37.21 2.81 7.73
CA LEU A 53 37.20 3.18 9.14
C LEU A 53 36.23 2.30 9.94
N GLU A 54 35.09 1.95 9.35
CA GLU A 54 34.11 1.06 9.96
C GLU A 54 34.66 -0.36 10.11
N ILE A 55 35.36 -0.85 9.09
CA ILE A 55 36.09 -2.13 9.14
C ILE A 55 37.10 -2.12 10.29
N LYS A 56 37.86 -1.03 10.46
CA LYS A 56 38.81 -0.89 11.57
C LYS A 56 38.11 -0.92 12.93
N TYR A 57 37.03 -0.15 13.07
CA TYR A 57 36.24 -0.11 14.30
C TYR A 57 35.75 -1.50 14.70
N LYS A 58 35.29 -2.29 13.71
CA LYS A 58 34.83 -3.66 13.96
C LYS A 58 35.95 -4.58 14.47
N ILE A 59 37.14 -4.47 13.88
CA ILE A 59 38.32 -5.28 14.24
C ILE A 59 38.89 -4.92 15.62
N GLU A 60 38.90 -3.63 15.97
CA GLU A 60 39.58 -3.12 17.17
C GLU A 60 38.66 -2.91 18.37
N VAL A 61 37.39 -2.62 18.14
CA VAL A 61 36.45 -2.18 19.19
C VAL A 61 35.29 -3.16 19.35
N GLU A 62 34.62 -3.53 18.26
CA GLU A 62 33.38 -4.31 18.34
C GLU A 62 33.64 -5.78 18.71
N ASN A 63 34.63 -6.41 18.07
CA ASN A 63 35.05 -7.77 18.42
C ASN A 63 36.58 -7.93 18.37
N PRO A 64 37.27 -7.47 19.41
CA PRO A 64 38.73 -7.44 19.49
C PRO A 64 39.38 -8.81 19.70
N GLU A 65 38.64 -9.91 19.69
CA GLU A 65 39.21 -11.27 19.69
C GLU A 65 38.90 -12.01 18.37
N GLY A 66 38.12 -11.38 17.48
CA GLY A 66 37.73 -11.95 16.20
C GLY A 66 38.92 -12.12 15.23
N LYS A 67 38.75 -13.07 14.32
CA LYS A 67 39.61 -13.31 13.15
C LYS A 67 38.89 -12.82 11.90
N TYR A 68 39.61 -12.11 11.04
CA TYR A 68 39.01 -11.37 9.92
C TYR A 68 39.77 -11.61 8.62
N VAL A 69 39.02 -11.92 7.57
CA VAL A 69 39.47 -11.80 6.18
C VAL A 69 38.94 -10.49 5.63
N VAL A 70 39.82 -9.53 5.39
CA VAL A 70 39.45 -8.22 4.84
C VAL A 70 39.66 -8.27 3.33
N TYR A 71 38.56 -8.27 2.58
CA TYR A 71 38.54 -8.38 1.12
C TYR A 71 38.50 -7.02 0.45
N LEU A 72 39.55 -6.68 -0.30
CA LEU A 72 39.80 -5.34 -0.83
C LEU A 72 39.91 -5.36 -2.36
N LEU A 73 39.07 -4.60 -3.05
CA LEU A 73 38.97 -4.53 -4.52
C LEU A 73 40.00 -3.60 -5.18
N PHE A 74 41.09 -3.29 -4.50
CA PHE A 74 42.14 -2.40 -5.01
C PHE A 74 43.53 -3.01 -4.81
N ALA A 75 44.51 -2.49 -5.56
CA ALA A 75 45.86 -3.01 -5.49
C ALA A 75 46.49 -2.73 -4.12
N ASN A 76 47.35 -3.65 -3.65
CA ASN A 76 48.14 -3.48 -2.43
C ASN A 76 49.14 -2.33 -2.58
N LYS A 77 48.64 -1.10 -2.39
CA LYS A 77 49.40 0.13 -2.28
C LYS A 77 49.11 0.73 -0.91
N PRO A 78 50.13 1.08 -0.10
CA PRO A 78 49.93 1.62 1.25
C PRO A 78 49.01 2.85 1.31
N GLU A 79 48.94 3.60 0.22
CA GLU A 79 48.14 4.82 0.05
C GLU A 79 46.63 4.54 0.03
N ASN A 80 46.22 3.35 -0.44
CA ASN A 80 44.81 3.00 -0.61
C ASN A 80 44.15 2.47 0.68
N LEU A 81 44.95 2.06 1.67
CA LEU A 81 44.46 1.39 2.88
C LEU A 81 44.01 2.35 3.97
N SER A 82 44.42 3.62 3.90
CA SER A 82 44.09 4.67 4.87
C SER A 82 44.21 4.17 6.32
N TYR A 83 43.08 3.90 6.99
CA TYR A 83 42.95 3.44 8.37
C TYR A 83 43.44 2.02 8.64
N LEU A 84 43.52 1.15 7.62
CA LEU A 84 43.93 -0.25 7.76
C LEU A 84 45.43 -0.48 7.52
N ARG A 85 46.22 0.60 7.41
CA ARG A 85 47.62 0.53 6.98
C ARG A 85 48.50 -0.28 7.92
N GLU A 86 48.24 -0.27 9.23
CA GLU A 86 49.01 -1.10 10.18
C GLU A 86 48.90 -2.61 9.90
N TYR A 87 47.77 -3.07 9.35
CA TYR A 87 47.54 -4.49 9.08
C TYR A 87 48.39 -5.04 7.93
N LEU A 88 49.04 -4.17 7.13
CA LEU A 88 50.08 -4.62 6.20
C LEU A 88 51.30 -5.20 6.92
N TYR A 89 51.57 -4.73 8.13
CA TYR A 89 52.74 -5.09 8.91
C TYR A 89 52.42 -6.15 9.97
N THR A 90 51.18 -6.18 10.45
CA THR A 90 50.73 -7.10 11.52
C THR A 90 49.90 -8.27 11.00
N GLY A 91 49.31 -8.17 9.81
CA GLY A 91 48.46 -9.20 9.20
C GLY A 91 49.13 -9.96 8.07
N LYS A 92 48.47 -11.02 7.57
CA LYS A 92 48.88 -11.73 6.36
C LYS A 92 48.37 -11.00 5.14
N VAL A 93 49.24 -10.79 4.16
CA VAL A 93 48.86 -10.22 2.86
C VAL A 93 48.76 -11.31 1.80
N PHE A 94 47.63 -11.35 1.11
CA PHE A 94 47.38 -12.12 -0.10
C PHE A 94 47.08 -11.18 -1.27
N SER A 95 47.77 -11.39 -2.39
CA SER A 95 47.65 -10.54 -3.58
C SER A 95 47.89 -11.31 -4.87
N ASP A 96 47.73 -12.64 -4.86
CA ASP A 96 47.80 -13.42 -6.08
C ASP A 96 46.53 -13.18 -6.90
N THR A 97 46.66 -13.00 -8.22
CA THR A 97 45.48 -13.09 -9.10
C THR A 97 45.00 -14.54 -9.14
N LEU A 98 43.72 -14.74 -9.49
CA LEU A 98 43.13 -16.08 -9.56
C LEU A 98 43.94 -17.04 -10.46
N TYR A 99 44.47 -16.53 -11.57
CA TYR A 99 45.39 -17.27 -12.44
C TYR A 99 46.66 -17.72 -11.73
N ILE A 100 47.33 -16.82 -11.00
CA ILE A 100 48.58 -17.13 -10.29
C ILE A 100 48.31 -18.12 -9.16
N PHE A 101 47.22 -17.93 -8.42
CA PHE A 101 46.81 -18.79 -7.33
C PHE A 101 46.56 -20.23 -7.83
N LEU A 102 45.74 -20.41 -8.86
CA LEU A 102 45.44 -21.73 -9.43
C LEU A 102 46.69 -22.42 -9.97
N LYS A 103 47.59 -21.67 -10.62
CA LYS A 103 48.87 -22.22 -11.09
C LYS A 103 49.76 -22.71 -9.94
N LYS A 104 49.76 -22.01 -8.79
CA LYS A 104 50.49 -22.46 -7.59
C LYS A 104 49.87 -23.71 -6.94
N GLN A 105 48.57 -23.93 -7.12
CA GLN A 105 47.87 -25.14 -6.67
C GLN A 105 48.02 -26.33 -7.63
N GLY A 106 48.77 -26.17 -8.72
CA GLY A 106 49.08 -27.26 -9.66
C GLY A 106 48.10 -27.40 -10.82
N VAL A 107 47.20 -26.44 -11.06
CA VAL A 107 46.31 -26.44 -12.24
C VAL A 107 47.15 -26.24 -13.51
N ASP A 108 47.02 -27.18 -14.46
CA ASP A 108 47.71 -27.09 -15.75
C ASP A 108 46.97 -26.14 -16.69
N PHE A 109 47.68 -25.12 -17.17
CA PHE A 109 47.12 -24.12 -18.09
C PHE A 109 47.73 -24.32 -19.48
N PRO A 110 46.98 -24.08 -20.57
CA PRO A 110 47.51 -24.17 -21.93
C PRO A 110 48.77 -23.31 -22.13
N THR A 111 49.71 -23.79 -22.96
CA THR A 111 51.00 -23.12 -23.22
C THR A 111 50.91 -21.92 -24.16
N GLU A 112 49.81 -21.76 -24.91
CA GLU A 112 49.60 -20.67 -25.86
C GLU A 112 49.22 -19.34 -25.17
N LYS A 113 50.00 -18.28 -25.39
CA LYS A 113 49.77 -16.94 -24.78
C LYS A 113 48.39 -16.35 -25.07
N LYS A 114 47.85 -16.54 -26.28
CA LYS A 114 46.53 -16.00 -26.67
C LYS A 114 45.41 -16.69 -25.89
N LYS A 115 45.42 -18.02 -25.83
CA LYS A 115 44.48 -18.82 -25.03
C LYS A 115 44.52 -18.47 -23.55
N ILE A 116 45.71 -18.25 -22.97
CA ILE A 116 45.83 -17.80 -21.57
C ILE A 116 45.13 -16.45 -21.35
N SER A 117 45.27 -15.50 -22.28
CA SER A 117 44.63 -14.19 -22.17
C SER A 117 43.11 -14.29 -22.21
N ASP A 118 42.58 -15.20 -23.02
CA ASP A 118 41.14 -15.42 -23.17
C ASP A 118 40.57 -16.18 -21.97
N ILE A 119 41.28 -17.22 -21.48
CA ILE A 119 40.93 -17.95 -20.26
C ILE A 119 40.88 -17.02 -19.04
N LYS A 120 41.81 -16.07 -18.93
CA LYS A 120 41.82 -15.10 -17.83
C LYS A 120 40.53 -14.28 -17.73
N LYS A 121 39.87 -13.99 -18.86
CA LYS A 121 38.61 -13.23 -18.88
C LYS A 121 37.43 -14.03 -18.31
N ILE A 122 37.42 -15.35 -18.52
CA ILE A 122 36.34 -16.24 -18.06
C ILE A 122 36.67 -16.98 -16.76
N LEU A 123 37.89 -16.81 -16.24
CA LEU A 123 38.39 -17.50 -15.07
C LEU A 123 37.53 -17.29 -13.81
N PRO A 124 36.96 -16.10 -13.54
CA PRO A 124 36.05 -15.92 -12.40
C PRO A 124 34.79 -16.80 -12.50
N SER A 125 34.19 -16.90 -13.69
CA SER A 125 33.02 -17.76 -13.94
C SER A 125 33.36 -19.25 -13.76
N LEU A 126 34.52 -19.68 -14.27
CA LEU A 126 35.00 -21.05 -14.04
C LEU A 126 35.25 -21.33 -12.56
N ALA A 127 35.80 -20.37 -11.82
CA ALA A 127 36.01 -20.51 -10.40
C ALA A 127 34.70 -20.66 -9.60
N LEU A 128 33.66 -19.91 -9.96
CA LEU A 128 32.32 -20.06 -9.39
C LEU A 128 31.74 -21.46 -9.66
N LYS A 129 31.86 -21.96 -10.89
CA LYS A 129 31.42 -23.32 -11.26
C LYS A 129 32.20 -24.44 -10.58
N SER A 130 33.43 -24.17 -10.16
CA SER A 130 34.27 -25.15 -9.45
C SER A 130 33.87 -25.37 -7.98
N ILE A 131 32.92 -24.59 -7.45
CA ILE A 131 32.39 -24.75 -6.10
C ILE A 131 31.58 -26.06 -6.04
N GLY A 132 31.95 -26.96 -5.11
CA GLY A 132 31.34 -28.30 -5.01
C GLY A 132 31.84 -29.34 -6.03
N ALA A 133 32.62 -28.95 -7.04
CA ALA A 133 33.18 -29.87 -8.03
C ALA A 133 34.34 -30.71 -7.46
N GLY A 134 34.49 -31.95 -7.99
CA GLY A 134 35.52 -32.93 -7.64
C GLY A 134 36.93 -32.56 -8.11
N GLU A 135 37.93 -33.38 -7.75
CA GLU A 135 39.36 -33.05 -7.94
C GLU A 135 39.75 -32.88 -9.43
N ASP A 136 39.09 -33.59 -10.34
CA ASP A 136 39.39 -33.59 -11.78
C ASP A 136 38.74 -32.40 -12.55
N TYR A 137 38.07 -31.47 -11.86
CA TYR A 137 37.35 -30.36 -12.52
C TYR A 137 38.30 -29.46 -13.32
N TRP A 138 39.41 -29.04 -12.71
CA TRP A 138 40.34 -28.11 -13.35
C TRP A 138 41.15 -28.77 -14.46
N ASP A 139 41.27 -30.10 -14.45
CA ASP A 139 41.94 -30.86 -15.50
C ASP A 139 41.17 -30.80 -16.83
N ASN A 140 39.85 -30.57 -16.79
CA ASN A 140 38.96 -30.52 -17.96
C ASN A 140 38.26 -29.15 -18.16
N ALA A 141 38.48 -28.18 -17.25
CA ALA A 141 37.81 -26.88 -17.25
C ALA A 141 38.14 -26.04 -18.50
N PHE A 142 39.29 -26.29 -19.11
CA PHE A 142 39.76 -25.58 -20.30
C PHE A 142 39.33 -26.23 -21.63
N ASP A 143 38.77 -27.44 -21.58
CA ASP A 143 38.30 -28.18 -22.76
C ASP A 143 36.82 -27.87 -23.09
N SER A 144 36.01 -27.54 -22.08
CA SER A 144 34.57 -27.23 -22.19
C SER A 144 34.24 -25.73 -22.25
N SER A 145 35.25 -24.87 -22.07
CA SER A 145 35.13 -23.39 -22.05
C SER A 145 35.07 -22.73 -23.44
N GLY A 146 35.25 -23.50 -24.52
CA GLY A 146 35.14 -23.00 -25.89
C GLY A 146 33.77 -22.39 -26.22
N ASP A 147 32.68 -22.99 -25.75
CA ASP A 147 31.31 -22.48 -25.98
C ASP A 147 31.00 -21.24 -25.11
N GLU A 148 31.62 -21.13 -23.92
CA GLU A 148 31.42 -20.01 -22.99
C GLU A 148 32.17 -18.75 -23.44
N LEU A 149 33.35 -18.93 -24.04
CA LEU A 149 34.12 -17.88 -24.72
C LEU A 149 33.51 -17.43 -26.04
N ALA A 150 32.77 -18.31 -26.73
CA ALA A 150 32.23 -18.02 -28.06
C ALA A 150 30.89 -17.23 -28.04
N LEU A 151 30.13 -17.31 -26.95
CA LEU A 151 28.94 -16.49 -26.71
C LEU A 151 28.92 -16.02 -25.24
N PRO A 152 29.69 -14.97 -24.90
CA PRO A 152 29.58 -14.29 -23.61
C PRO A 152 28.15 -13.73 -23.44
N ASP A 153 27.70 -13.57 -22.20
CA ASP A 153 26.40 -12.97 -21.89
C ASP A 153 25.21 -13.71 -22.52
N PHE A 154 25.28 -15.05 -22.59
CA PHE A 154 24.21 -15.90 -23.13
C PHE A 154 22.83 -15.60 -22.54
N ARG A 155 22.77 -15.19 -21.26
CA ARG A 155 21.52 -14.83 -20.59
C ARG A 155 20.91 -13.56 -21.19
N GLU A 156 21.71 -12.55 -21.50
CA GLU A 156 21.23 -11.33 -22.16
C GLU A 156 20.69 -11.66 -23.55
N HIS A 157 21.48 -12.38 -24.36
CA HIS A 157 21.04 -12.84 -25.68
C HIS A 157 19.78 -13.71 -25.62
N LEU A 158 19.57 -14.47 -24.55
CA LEU A 158 18.36 -15.25 -24.35
C LEU A 158 17.15 -14.36 -24.10
N PHE A 159 17.27 -13.33 -23.25
CA PHE A 159 16.18 -12.38 -23.01
C PHE A 159 15.91 -11.51 -24.23
N ASP A 160 16.96 -11.06 -24.93
CA ASP A 160 16.83 -10.37 -26.22
C ASP A 160 16.13 -11.25 -27.26
N PHE A 161 16.43 -12.56 -27.29
CA PHE A 161 15.75 -13.50 -28.16
C PHE A 161 14.26 -13.67 -27.80
N ILE A 162 13.93 -13.76 -26.51
CA ILE A 162 12.53 -13.80 -26.07
C ILE A 162 11.80 -12.50 -26.45
N GLU A 163 12.47 -11.35 -26.35
CA GLU A 163 11.87 -10.05 -26.67
C GLU A 163 11.73 -9.83 -28.19
N LYS A 164 12.82 -10.01 -28.93
CA LYS A 164 12.99 -9.69 -30.34
C LYS A 164 13.67 -10.86 -31.06
N PRO A 165 12.93 -11.94 -31.35
CA PRO A 165 13.52 -13.16 -31.87
C PRO A 165 14.16 -12.95 -33.25
N ALA A 166 13.52 -12.17 -34.13
CA ALA A 166 14.02 -11.91 -35.48
C ALA A 166 15.35 -11.14 -35.48
N GLU A 167 15.41 -10.01 -34.77
CA GLU A 167 16.63 -9.19 -34.65
C GLU A 167 17.76 -9.98 -34.00
N THR A 168 17.46 -10.76 -32.96
CA THR A 168 18.47 -11.56 -32.26
C THR A 168 19.01 -12.68 -33.16
N PHE A 169 18.15 -13.35 -33.93
CA PHE A 169 18.60 -14.36 -34.90
C PHE A 169 19.46 -13.74 -35.99
N GLU A 170 19.06 -12.60 -36.56
CA GLU A 170 19.86 -11.88 -37.56
C GLU A 170 21.25 -11.51 -37.01
N ASN A 171 21.31 -10.96 -35.79
CA ASN A 171 22.57 -10.62 -35.13
C ASN A 171 23.44 -11.87 -34.90
N LEU A 172 22.88 -12.94 -34.33
CA LEU A 172 23.60 -14.19 -34.06
C LEU A 172 24.08 -14.88 -35.34
N ILE A 173 23.33 -14.79 -36.44
CA ILE A 173 23.75 -15.31 -37.76
C ILE A 173 24.89 -14.47 -38.32
N SER A 174 24.78 -13.13 -38.26
CA SER A 174 25.81 -12.22 -38.77
C SER A 174 27.16 -12.39 -38.06
N GLU A 175 27.12 -12.76 -36.77
CA GLU A 175 28.30 -13.03 -35.95
C GLU A 175 28.78 -14.49 -36.00
N ASN A 176 28.13 -15.35 -36.78
CA ASN A 176 28.39 -16.79 -36.86
C ASN A 176 28.31 -17.51 -35.49
N LYS A 177 27.39 -17.06 -34.63
CA LYS A 177 27.16 -17.56 -33.25
C LYS A 177 25.86 -18.35 -33.09
N MET A 178 25.02 -18.42 -34.11
CA MET A 178 23.70 -19.07 -34.03
C MET A 178 23.77 -20.55 -33.61
N GLU A 179 24.68 -21.33 -34.16
CA GLU A 179 24.88 -22.73 -33.78
C GLU A 179 25.32 -22.89 -32.31
N ILE A 180 26.14 -21.96 -31.82
CA ILE A 180 26.57 -21.92 -30.42
C ILE A 180 25.39 -21.59 -29.50
N PHE A 181 24.53 -20.63 -29.90
CA PHE A 181 23.32 -20.28 -29.18
C PHE A 181 22.37 -21.49 -29.06
N ARG A 182 22.06 -22.16 -30.19
CA ARG A 182 21.24 -23.39 -30.21
C ARG A 182 21.82 -24.49 -29.34
N LYS A 183 23.13 -24.73 -29.45
CA LYS A 183 23.84 -25.72 -28.63
C LYS A 183 23.76 -25.39 -27.13
N LYS A 184 23.85 -24.11 -26.75
CA LYS A 184 23.65 -23.68 -25.36
C LYS A 184 22.21 -23.88 -24.88
N ILE A 185 21.22 -23.53 -25.69
CA ILE A 185 19.79 -23.76 -25.37
C ILE A 185 19.52 -25.25 -25.14
N LYS A 186 20.00 -26.12 -26.03
CA LYS A 186 19.96 -27.58 -25.88
C LYS A 186 20.65 -28.06 -24.60
N ASN A 187 21.89 -27.63 -24.36
CA ASN A 187 22.66 -28.10 -23.21
C ASN A 187 22.12 -27.62 -21.86
N VAL A 188 21.57 -26.41 -21.80
CA VAL A 188 21.10 -25.78 -20.57
C VAL A 188 19.65 -26.17 -20.28
N TYR A 189 18.77 -26.11 -21.28
CA TYR A 189 17.33 -26.26 -21.11
C TYR A 189 16.77 -27.54 -21.74
N GLY A 190 17.55 -28.26 -22.55
CA GLY A 190 17.10 -29.48 -23.22
C GLY A 190 16.21 -29.23 -24.44
N PHE A 191 16.16 -28.00 -24.95
CA PHE A 191 15.31 -27.65 -26.09
C PHE A 191 16.07 -27.79 -27.42
N GLU A 192 15.43 -28.43 -28.38
CA GLU A 192 15.92 -28.60 -29.75
C GLU A 192 14.80 -28.28 -30.75
N SER A 193 15.14 -27.54 -31.79
CA SER A 193 14.24 -27.29 -32.91
C SER A 193 15.03 -27.12 -34.20
N GLU A 194 14.49 -27.69 -35.28
CA GLU A 194 15.05 -27.63 -36.63
C GLU A 194 14.56 -26.39 -37.41
N THR A 195 13.66 -25.58 -36.82
CA THR A 195 13.16 -24.38 -37.50
C THR A 195 14.17 -23.24 -37.49
N ASP A 196 14.35 -22.62 -38.65
CA ASP A 196 15.06 -21.35 -38.80
C ASP A 196 14.14 -20.13 -38.70
N GLU A 197 12.83 -20.33 -38.52
CA GLU A 197 11.89 -19.24 -38.28
C GLU A 197 11.97 -18.77 -36.81
N PRO A 198 12.41 -17.52 -36.54
CA PRO A 198 12.70 -17.06 -35.18
C PRO A 198 11.48 -17.11 -34.25
N GLU A 199 10.32 -16.71 -34.76
CA GLU A 199 9.06 -16.70 -33.99
C GLU A 199 8.58 -18.10 -33.64
N LEU A 200 8.68 -19.04 -34.58
CA LEU A 200 8.31 -20.44 -34.32
C LEU A 200 9.27 -21.09 -33.33
N TYR A 201 10.57 -20.80 -33.42
CA TYR A 201 11.57 -21.26 -32.46
C TYR A 201 11.26 -20.72 -31.05
N ARG A 202 10.94 -19.42 -30.94
CA ARG A 202 10.57 -18.77 -29.67
C ARG A 202 9.33 -19.42 -29.07
N TYR A 203 8.28 -19.57 -29.88
CA TYR A 203 7.02 -20.18 -29.46
C TYR A 203 7.23 -21.61 -28.94
N GLN A 204 7.96 -22.46 -29.67
CA GLN A 204 8.23 -23.84 -29.27
C GLN A 204 9.07 -23.92 -27.99
N PHE A 205 10.09 -23.06 -27.87
CA PHE A 205 10.91 -23.00 -26.66
C PHE A 205 10.09 -22.56 -25.45
N PHE A 206 9.27 -21.51 -25.61
CA PHE A 206 8.36 -21.02 -24.58
C PHE A 206 7.30 -22.08 -24.21
N ALA A 207 6.79 -22.84 -25.19
CA ALA A 207 5.88 -23.96 -24.96
C ALA A 207 6.51 -25.01 -24.04
N GLN A 208 7.76 -25.41 -24.29
CA GLN A 208 8.47 -26.34 -23.42
C GLN A 208 8.58 -25.81 -21.98
N LEU A 209 8.94 -24.54 -21.82
CA LEU A 209 9.06 -23.91 -20.51
C LEU A 209 7.74 -23.97 -19.73
N CYS A 210 6.65 -23.50 -20.34
CA CYS A 210 5.33 -23.48 -19.70
C CYS A 210 4.78 -24.88 -19.43
N PHE A 211 4.84 -25.79 -20.41
CA PHE A 211 4.29 -27.13 -20.23
C PHE A 211 5.14 -27.99 -19.30
N THR A 212 6.45 -27.74 -19.18
CA THR A 212 7.28 -28.35 -18.13
C THR A 212 6.85 -27.86 -16.75
N GLU A 213 6.65 -26.55 -16.55
CA GLU A 213 6.19 -26.02 -15.27
C GLU A 213 4.82 -26.57 -14.88
N ALA A 214 3.84 -26.54 -15.80
CA ALA A 214 2.53 -27.09 -15.54
C ALA A 214 2.59 -28.60 -15.21
N TYR A 215 3.41 -29.38 -15.91
CA TYR A 215 3.60 -30.81 -15.63
C TYR A 215 4.14 -31.07 -14.21
N MET A 216 5.15 -30.31 -13.80
CA MET A 216 5.73 -30.44 -12.46
C MET A 216 4.75 -30.02 -11.37
N LEU A 217 4.04 -28.90 -11.57
CA LEU A 217 3.03 -28.42 -10.63
C LEU A 217 1.86 -29.40 -10.47
N LEU A 218 1.48 -30.07 -11.56
CA LEU A 218 0.44 -31.11 -11.58
C LEU A 218 0.84 -32.43 -10.90
N GLY A 219 2.10 -32.59 -10.50
CA GLY A 219 2.60 -33.83 -9.89
C GLY A 219 2.84 -34.94 -10.92
N GLU A 220 3.35 -34.60 -12.10
CA GLU A 220 3.80 -35.54 -13.13
C GLU A 220 2.72 -36.54 -13.62
N PRO A 221 1.52 -36.08 -14.05
CA PRO A 221 0.43 -36.98 -14.41
C PRO A 221 0.75 -37.84 -15.64
N GLU A 222 0.44 -39.14 -15.58
CA GLU A 222 0.65 -40.08 -16.69
C GLU A 222 -0.16 -39.70 -17.95
N ASP A 223 -1.33 -39.06 -17.78
CA ASP A 223 -2.23 -38.65 -18.86
C ASP A 223 -2.00 -37.21 -19.34
N TYR A 224 -0.78 -36.67 -19.18
CA TYR A 224 -0.44 -35.32 -19.61
C TYR A 224 -0.41 -35.21 -21.14
N PRO A 225 -1.34 -34.46 -21.78
CA PRO A 225 -1.45 -34.42 -23.24
C PRO A 225 -0.28 -33.67 -23.90
N PHE A 226 0.51 -32.93 -23.12
CA PHE A 226 1.62 -32.10 -23.60
C PHE A 226 2.98 -32.70 -23.27
N GLN A 227 3.07 -34.01 -23.03
CA GLN A 227 4.31 -34.71 -22.68
C GLN A 227 5.44 -34.46 -23.69
N SER A 228 5.12 -34.25 -24.97
CA SER A 228 6.09 -33.92 -26.02
C SER A 228 6.84 -32.60 -25.80
N TYR A 229 6.28 -31.70 -25.00
CA TYR A 229 6.90 -30.42 -24.64
C TYR A 229 7.66 -30.49 -23.31
N VAL A 230 7.59 -31.58 -22.55
CA VAL A 230 8.22 -31.68 -21.23
C VAL A 230 9.72 -31.95 -21.40
N CYS A 231 10.55 -31.11 -20.79
CA CYS A 231 12.01 -31.29 -20.85
C CYS A 231 12.48 -32.50 -20.03
N GLU A 232 13.70 -32.98 -20.30
CA GLU A 232 14.31 -34.05 -19.50
C GLU A 232 14.49 -33.67 -18.02
N ASN A 233 14.35 -34.64 -17.12
CA ASN A 233 14.44 -34.43 -15.65
C ASN A 233 15.69 -33.66 -15.20
N SER A 234 16.84 -33.85 -15.89
CA SER A 234 18.09 -33.15 -15.56
C SER A 234 18.06 -31.64 -15.83
N LYS A 235 17.05 -31.14 -16.57
CA LYS A 235 16.92 -29.75 -17.03
C LYS A 235 15.74 -29.00 -16.39
N VAL A 236 14.86 -29.70 -15.67
CA VAL A 236 13.62 -29.15 -15.10
C VAL A 236 13.87 -27.88 -14.27
N GLU A 237 14.78 -27.92 -13.29
CA GLU A 237 15.05 -26.76 -12.40
C GLU A 237 15.42 -25.49 -13.18
N LYS A 238 16.17 -25.65 -14.28
CA LYS A 238 16.58 -24.53 -15.14
C LYS A 238 15.42 -23.97 -15.96
N ASN A 239 14.54 -24.83 -16.47
CA ASN A 239 13.33 -24.43 -17.18
C ASN A 239 12.38 -23.66 -16.23
N LEU A 240 12.16 -24.18 -15.02
CA LEU A 240 11.31 -23.54 -13.99
C LEU A 240 11.84 -22.17 -13.57
N ARG A 241 13.15 -22.03 -13.37
CA ARG A 241 13.76 -20.72 -13.08
C ARG A 241 13.56 -19.74 -14.23
N LEU A 242 13.82 -20.18 -15.47
CA LEU A 242 13.72 -19.29 -16.63
C LEU A 242 12.29 -18.80 -16.85
N ILE A 243 11.28 -19.68 -16.79
CA ILE A 243 9.89 -19.25 -17.02
C ILE A 243 9.42 -18.26 -15.95
N LYS A 244 9.84 -18.46 -14.70
CA LYS A 244 9.59 -17.52 -13.62
C LYS A 244 10.27 -16.17 -13.88
N ASP A 245 11.53 -16.19 -14.30
CA ASP A 245 12.26 -14.95 -14.65
C ASP A 245 11.56 -14.21 -15.80
N ILE A 246 11.14 -14.91 -16.86
CA ILE A 246 10.39 -14.34 -17.99
C ILE A 246 9.06 -13.74 -17.51
N ARG A 247 8.30 -14.45 -16.68
CA ARG A 247 7.00 -14.03 -16.15
C ARG A 247 7.08 -12.71 -15.36
N TYR A 248 8.10 -12.57 -14.51
CA TYR A 248 8.21 -11.44 -13.58
C TYR A 248 9.11 -10.29 -14.07
N GLN A 249 9.82 -10.45 -15.20
CA GLN A 249 10.62 -9.40 -15.79
C GLN A 249 9.76 -8.39 -16.56
N THR A 250 9.88 -7.10 -16.24
CA THR A 250 9.06 -6.02 -16.82
C THR A 250 9.07 -6.00 -18.35
N LEU A 251 10.23 -6.22 -18.98
CA LEU A 251 10.38 -6.22 -20.44
C LEU A 251 9.69 -7.41 -21.13
N CYS A 252 9.60 -8.56 -20.44
CA CYS A 252 9.05 -9.79 -20.99
C CYS A 252 7.57 -9.99 -20.63
N LYS A 253 6.98 -9.12 -19.81
CA LYS A 253 5.62 -9.27 -19.30
C LYS A 253 4.63 -9.40 -20.46
N GLU A 254 4.52 -8.40 -21.34
CA GLU A 254 3.55 -8.43 -22.47
C GLU A 254 3.75 -9.66 -23.38
N ILE A 255 5.00 -10.07 -23.61
CA ILE A 255 5.34 -11.26 -24.40
C ILE A 255 4.85 -12.53 -23.71
N TYR A 256 4.99 -12.62 -22.39
CA TYR A 256 4.44 -13.72 -21.61
C TYR A 256 2.91 -13.82 -21.79
N TYR A 257 2.18 -12.69 -21.72
CA TYR A 257 0.72 -12.69 -21.91
C TYR A 257 0.34 -13.19 -23.30
N ASP A 258 0.99 -12.67 -24.34
CA ASP A 258 0.69 -13.04 -25.72
C ASP A 258 1.01 -14.52 -25.98
N LEU A 259 2.23 -14.98 -25.68
CA LEU A 259 2.64 -16.36 -25.94
C LEU A 259 1.86 -17.37 -25.09
N SER A 260 1.60 -17.08 -23.80
CA SER A 260 0.78 -17.98 -22.98
C SER A 260 -0.66 -18.08 -23.50
N SER A 261 -1.25 -16.96 -23.93
CA SER A 261 -2.59 -16.91 -24.52
C SER A 261 -2.67 -17.60 -25.89
N GLN A 262 -1.59 -17.56 -26.69
CA GLN A 262 -1.47 -18.35 -27.92
C GLN A 262 -1.40 -19.85 -27.60
N LEU A 263 -0.58 -20.24 -26.63
CA LEU A 263 -0.48 -21.64 -26.20
C LEU A 263 -1.81 -22.19 -25.69
N GLU A 264 -2.54 -21.43 -24.86
CA GLU A 264 -3.86 -21.81 -24.36
C GLU A 264 -4.84 -22.11 -25.49
N ARG A 265 -4.90 -21.23 -26.50
CA ARG A 265 -5.79 -21.36 -27.66
C ARG A 265 -5.40 -22.52 -28.56
N ASN A 266 -4.12 -22.59 -28.96
CA ASN A 266 -3.63 -23.58 -29.92
C ASN A 266 -3.69 -25.02 -29.38
N ASN A 267 -3.62 -25.18 -28.06
CA ASN A 267 -3.63 -26.49 -27.40
C ASN A 267 -4.97 -26.82 -26.73
N ASN A 268 -5.99 -25.96 -26.85
CA ASN A 268 -7.31 -26.14 -26.22
C ASN A 268 -7.22 -26.46 -24.71
N LEU A 269 -6.40 -25.68 -24.00
CA LEU A 269 -6.00 -25.98 -22.62
C LEU A 269 -7.18 -25.93 -21.64
N GLY A 270 -8.24 -25.18 -21.94
CA GLY A 270 -9.41 -25.04 -21.06
C GLY A 270 -10.12 -26.36 -20.74
N ASN A 271 -10.15 -27.33 -21.68
CA ASN A 271 -10.72 -28.65 -21.40
C ASN A 271 -9.91 -29.41 -20.34
N TYR A 272 -8.59 -29.27 -20.40
CA TYR A 272 -7.69 -29.94 -19.48
C TYR A 272 -7.65 -29.22 -18.12
N ALA A 273 -7.60 -27.89 -18.12
CA ALA A 273 -7.60 -27.06 -16.92
C ALA A 273 -8.80 -27.33 -16.00
N ARG A 274 -9.98 -27.64 -16.58
CA ARG A 274 -11.18 -28.04 -15.81
C ARG A 274 -10.97 -29.23 -14.88
N LYS A 275 -10.08 -30.17 -15.21
CA LYS A 275 -9.78 -31.34 -14.36
C LYS A 275 -9.03 -30.94 -13.09
N TYR A 276 -8.30 -29.84 -13.12
CA TYR A 276 -7.40 -29.38 -12.05
C TYR A 276 -7.74 -27.96 -11.56
N ALA A 277 -8.99 -27.53 -11.76
CA ALA A 277 -9.41 -26.14 -11.54
C ALA A 277 -9.09 -25.64 -10.11
N LEU A 278 -9.29 -26.48 -9.09
CA LEU A 278 -9.08 -26.08 -7.69
C LEU A 278 -7.75 -26.55 -7.09
N ASN A 279 -7.11 -27.56 -7.68
CA ASN A 279 -5.87 -28.12 -7.14
C ASN A 279 -5.14 -28.93 -8.22
N PRO A 280 -3.81 -28.80 -8.36
CA PRO A 280 -2.91 -27.87 -7.66
C PRO A 280 -2.98 -26.43 -8.18
N ASP A 281 -2.34 -25.53 -7.44
CA ASP A 281 -2.23 -24.12 -7.83
C ASP A 281 -1.26 -23.97 -9.01
N ILE A 282 -1.81 -23.66 -10.19
CA ILE A 282 -1.07 -23.49 -11.44
C ILE A 282 -1.19 -22.03 -11.88
N GLU A 283 -0.10 -21.27 -11.78
CA GLU A 283 -0.03 -19.86 -12.21
C GLU A 283 0.49 -19.69 -13.64
N THR A 284 0.92 -20.78 -14.30
CA THR A 284 1.51 -20.74 -15.64
C THR A 284 0.57 -20.16 -16.70
N PHE A 285 -0.69 -20.55 -16.66
CA PHE A 285 -1.68 -20.18 -17.68
C PHE A 285 -2.91 -19.58 -17.02
N LYS A 286 -3.40 -18.46 -17.57
CA LYS A 286 -4.57 -17.72 -17.08
C LYS A 286 -5.81 -18.61 -17.04
N VAL A 287 -5.93 -19.55 -17.98
CA VAL A 287 -7.08 -20.45 -18.07
C VAL A 287 -7.31 -21.30 -16.82
N PHE A 288 -6.27 -21.67 -16.05
CA PHE A 288 -6.46 -22.42 -14.80
C PHE A 288 -7.18 -21.59 -13.75
N ASP A 289 -6.80 -20.32 -13.59
CA ASP A 289 -7.48 -19.39 -12.69
C ASP A 289 -8.93 -19.15 -13.09
N LEU A 290 -9.19 -18.96 -14.39
CA LEU A 290 -10.56 -18.75 -14.90
C LEU A 290 -11.45 -19.98 -14.68
N GLU A 291 -10.92 -21.20 -14.88
CA GLU A 291 -11.67 -22.42 -14.60
C GLU A 291 -11.82 -22.68 -13.10
N ALA A 292 -10.88 -22.22 -12.26
CA ALA A 292 -11.02 -22.24 -10.80
C ALA A 292 -12.21 -21.41 -10.34
N ILE A 293 -12.32 -20.16 -10.81
CA ILE A 293 -13.42 -19.24 -10.49
C ILE A 293 -14.77 -19.84 -10.90
N LYS A 294 -14.88 -20.30 -12.16
CA LYS A 294 -16.11 -20.96 -12.64
C LYS A 294 -16.46 -22.20 -11.82
N THR A 295 -15.46 -22.95 -11.39
CA THR A 295 -15.68 -24.16 -10.58
C THR A 295 -16.18 -23.80 -9.18
N LEU A 296 -15.59 -22.78 -8.54
CA LEU A 296 -16.06 -22.28 -7.24
C LEU A 296 -17.51 -21.80 -7.33
N ASP A 297 -17.85 -21.00 -8.34
CA ASP A 297 -19.22 -20.51 -8.53
C ASP A 297 -20.24 -21.65 -8.77
N LYS A 298 -19.87 -22.62 -9.60
CA LYS A 298 -20.71 -23.80 -9.84
C LYS A 298 -20.86 -24.70 -8.60
N LEU A 299 -19.86 -24.75 -7.73
CA LEU A 299 -19.97 -25.45 -6.45
C LEU A 299 -20.84 -24.67 -5.46
N ALA A 300 -20.77 -23.34 -5.47
CA ALA A 300 -21.65 -22.46 -4.72
C ALA A 300 -23.13 -22.64 -5.10
N GLU A 301 -23.44 -22.74 -6.40
CA GLU A 301 -24.79 -23.03 -6.91
C GLU A 301 -25.37 -24.33 -6.31
N LYS A 302 -24.53 -25.35 -6.12
CA LYS A 302 -24.93 -26.65 -5.57
C LYS A 302 -25.03 -26.69 -4.05
N CYS A 303 -24.61 -25.63 -3.36
CA CYS A 303 -24.74 -25.56 -1.92
C CYS A 303 -26.22 -25.39 -1.57
N GLU A 304 -26.79 -26.34 -0.82
CA GLU A 304 -28.19 -26.27 -0.36
C GLU A 304 -28.32 -25.61 1.02
N THR A 305 -27.21 -25.54 1.77
CA THR A 305 -27.18 -25.06 3.16
C THR A 305 -26.00 -24.14 3.40
N LYS A 306 -26.16 -23.25 4.40
CA LYS A 306 -25.11 -22.36 4.91
C LYS A 306 -23.84 -23.12 5.26
N GLN A 307 -23.97 -24.25 5.96
CA GLN A 307 -22.82 -25.06 6.38
C GLN A 307 -22.04 -25.63 5.20
N LYS A 308 -22.73 -26.10 4.14
CA LYS A 308 -22.06 -26.62 2.93
C LYS A 308 -21.27 -25.51 2.22
N PHE A 309 -21.82 -24.30 2.14
CA PHE A 309 -21.14 -23.16 1.52
C PHE A 309 -19.92 -22.70 2.33
N LEU A 310 -20.06 -22.59 3.66
CA LEU A 310 -18.93 -22.26 4.54
C LEU A 310 -17.82 -23.31 4.45
N GLN A 311 -18.18 -24.59 4.38
CA GLN A 311 -17.22 -25.67 4.18
C GLN A 311 -16.47 -25.53 2.85
N LEU A 312 -17.18 -25.22 1.74
CA LEU A 312 -16.58 -24.99 0.43
C LEU A 312 -15.48 -23.91 0.49
N PHE A 313 -15.76 -22.76 1.11
CA PHE A 313 -14.77 -21.69 1.21
C PHE A 313 -13.63 -22.02 2.18
N SER A 314 -13.94 -22.64 3.30
CA SER A 314 -12.92 -23.09 4.26
C SER A 314 -11.92 -24.08 3.63
N GLU A 315 -12.41 -25.05 2.85
CA GLU A 315 -11.57 -26.02 2.13
C GLU A 315 -10.70 -25.38 1.03
N ASN A 316 -11.11 -24.22 0.50
CA ASN A 316 -10.43 -23.53 -0.60
C ASN A 316 -9.74 -22.22 -0.19
N SER A 317 -9.73 -21.85 1.10
CA SER A 317 -9.17 -20.58 1.60
C SER A 317 -7.69 -20.39 1.23
N GLU A 318 -6.89 -21.45 1.33
CA GLU A 318 -5.47 -21.43 0.94
C GLU A 318 -5.25 -21.32 -0.57
N LEU A 319 -6.16 -21.85 -1.39
CA LEU A 319 -6.13 -21.66 -2.84
C LEU A 319 -6.44 -20.20 -3.17
N ILE A 320 -7.57 -19.68 -2.65
CA ILE A 320 -8.03 -18.31 -2.87
C ILE A 320 -6.94 -17.30 -2.51
N ARG A 321 -6.30 -17.47 -1.35
CA ARG A 321 -5.18 -16.61 -0.93
C ARG A 321 -4.00 -16.67 -1.90
N ARG A 322 -3.53 -17.87 -2.23
CA ARG A 322 -2.37 -18.05 -3.13
C ARG A 322 -2.64 -17.50 -4.53
N LYS A 323 -3.84 -17.71 -5.07
CA LYS A 323 -4.27 -17.16 -6.36
C LYS A 323 -4.34 -15.63 -6.36
N SER A 324 -4.86 -15.04 -5.29
CA SER A 324 -4.85 -13.58 -5.09
C SER A 324 -3.44 -13.00 -5.03
N GLU A 325 -2.52 -13.68 -4.34
CA GLU A 325 -1.11 -13.30 -4.23
C GLU A 325 -0.24 -13.72 -5.44
N GLY A 326 -0.79 -14.54 -6.34
CA GLY A 326 -0.15 -15.07 -7.53
C GLY A 326 -0.06 -14.06 -8.65
N PHE A 327 0.54 -14.46 -9.77
CA PHE A 327 0.77 -13.57 -10.91
C PHE A 327 -0.51 -12.89 -11.42
N TRP A 328 -1.56 -13.66 -11.76
CA TRP A 328 -2.79 -13.12 -12.34
C TRP A 328 -3.62 -12.27 -11.36
N GLY A 329 -3.62 -12.64 -10.08
CA GLY A 329 -4.27 -11.87 -9.01
C GLY A 329 -3.58 -10.52 -8.77
N LYS A 330 -2.25 -10.52 -8.57
CA LYS A 330 -1.48 -9.29 -8.31
C LYS A 330 -1.50 -8.28 -9.44
N GLN A 331 -1.52 -8.76 -10.69
CA GLN A 331 -1.61 -7.88 -11.86
C GLN A 331 -3.03 -7.33 -12.08
N SER A 332 -4.00 -7.71 -11.23
CA SER A 332 -5.41 -7.33 -11.34
C SER A 332 -6.07 -7.74 -12.66
N ASP A 333 -5.57 -8.81 -13.29
CA ASP A 333 -6.16 -9.40 -14.50
C ASP A 333 -7.36 -10.30 -14.20
N ILE A 334 -7.41 -10.79 -12.96
CA ILE A 334 -8.47 -11.61 -12.38
C ILE A 334 -8.75 -11.07 -10.98
N ARG A 335 -9.61 -10.06 -10.93
CA ARG A 335 -9.93 -9.33 -9.69
C ARG A 335 -10.91 -10.09 -8.81
N GLU A 336 -11.59 -11.10 -9.34
CA GLU A 336 -12.40 -12.05 -8.59
C GLU A 336 -11.64 -12.63 -7.40
N TRP A 337 -10.33 -12.85 -7.51
CA TRP A 337 -9.53 -13.39 -6.41
C TRP A 337 -9.46 -12.47 -5.20
N ILE A 338 -9.31 -11.15 -5.39
CA ILE A 338 -9.30 -10.21 -4.25
C ILE A 338 -10.68 -10.09 -3.61
N VAL A 339 -11.74 -10.23 -4.41
CA VAL A 339 -13.12 -10.30 -3.90
C VAL A 339 -13.30 -11.58 -3.08
N LEU A 340 -12.91 -12.74 -3.60
CA LEU A 340 -13.02 -14.02 -2.88
C LEU A 340 -12.23 -14.03 -1.56
N VAL A 341 -11.06 -13.38 -1.48
CA VAL A 341 -10.34 -13.17 -0.21
C VAL A 341 -11.17 -12.35 0.77
N THR A 342 -11.73 -11.22 0.32
CA THR A 342 -12.59 -10.36 1.14
C THR A 342 -13.81 -11.13 1.67
N LEU A 343 -14.39 -11.99 0.83
CA LEU A 343 -15.55 -12.81 1.18
C LEU A 343 -15.20 -13.92 2.19
N ASP A 344 -14.06 -14.59 2.02
CA ASP A 344 -13.55 -15.60 2.97
C ASP A 344 -13.33 -14.99 4.37
N GLU A 345 -12.74 -13.79 4.44
CA GLU A 345 -12.58 -13.05 5.70
C GLU A 345 -13.93 -12.65 6.32
N LEU A 346 -14.85 -12.13 5.50
CA LEU A 346 -16.20 -11.74 5.93
C LEU A 346 -16.94 -12.92 6.56
N MET A 347 -16.89 -14.10 5.93
CA MET A 347 -17.56 -15.30 6.44
C MET A 347 -16.99 -15.76 7.77
N LYS A 348 -15.65 -15.78 7.92
CA LYS A 348 -15.00 -16.13 9.19
C LYS A 348 -15.45 -15.20 10.32
N LEU A 349 -15.59 -13.90 10.06
CA LEU A 349 -16.10 -12.95 11.05
C LEU A 349 -17.58 -13.15 11.35
N ILE A 350 -18.42 -13.45 10.36
CA ILE A 350 -19.86 -13.73 10.56
C ILE A 350 -20.07 -15.02 11.38
N GLU A 351 -19.28 -16.07 11.13
CA GLU A 351 -19.32 -17.31 11.93
C GLU A 351 -18.95 -17.02 13.40
N LYS A 352 -17.85 -16.29 13.61
CA LYS A 352 -17.44 -15.85 14.95
C LYS A 352 -18.53 -15.04 15.64
N PHE A 353 -19.08 -14.02 14.96
CA PHE A 353 -20.20 -13.22 15.45
C PHE A 353 -21.39 -14.09 15.87
N THR A 354 -21.79 -15.05 15.03
CA THR A 354 -22.95 -15.91 15.27
C THR A 354 -22.76 -16.75 16.55
N SER A 355 -21.53 -17.18 16.83
CA SER A 355 -21.21 -17.93 18.06
C SER A 355 -21.19 -17.07 19.32
N GLU A 356 -20.82 -15.79 19.20
CA GLU A 356 -20.63 -14.88 20.33
C GLU A 356 -21.94 -14.16 20.73
N ILE A 357 -22.75 -13.74 19.74
CA ILE A 357 -23.93 -12.89 19.95
C ILE A 357 -25.02 -13.52 20.82
N GLN A 358 -25.11 -14.85 20.84
CA GLN A 358 -26.12 -15.59 21.61
C GLN A 358 -26.01 -15.36 23.12
N ASN A 359 -24.80 -15.07 23.62
CA ASN A 359 -24.53 -14.90 25.04
C ASN A 359 -24.56 -13.42 25.50
N MET A 360 -24.73 -12.48 24.57
CA MET A 360 -24.71 -11.04 24.90
C MET A 360 -26.10 -10.59 25.31
N ASP A 361 -26.27 -10.28 26.59
CA ASP A 361 -27.56 -9.90 27.18
C ASP A 361 -27.69 -8.41 27.52
N ASP A 362 -26.62 -7.63 27.40
CA ASP A 362 -26.56 -6.19 27.70
C ASP A 362 -26.41 -5.35 26.42
N GLU A 363 -27.16 -4.25 26.31
CA GLU A 363 -27.12 -3.40 25.12
C GLU A 363 -25.81 -2.62 24.97
N GLU A 364 -25.19 -2.20 26.07
CA GLU A 364 -23.93 -1.46 26.01
C GLU A 364 -22.76 -2.39 25.69
N GLU A 365 -22.76 -3.62 26.23
CA GLU A 365 -21.84 -4.69 25.82
C GLU A 365 -21.90 -4.92 24.31
N LEU A 366 -23.12 -5.00 23.74
CA LEU A 366 -23.31 -5.17 22.30
C LEU A 366 -22.78 -3.97 21.50
N ILE A 367 -23.00 -2.74 21.99
CA ILE A 367 -22.46 -1.53 21.35
C ILE A 367 -20.94 -1.52 21.36
N TRP A 368 -20.32 -1.82 22.50
CA TRP A 368 -18.87 -1.86 22.60
C TRP A 368 -18.28 -2.96 21.73
N LYS A 369 -18.90 -4.15 21.70
CA LYS A 369 -18.47 -5.25 20.84
C LYS A 369 -18.58 -4.90 19.34
N TYR A 370 -19.65 -4.20 18.97
CA TYR A 370 -19.79 -3.67 17.61
C TYR A 370 -18.63 -2.73 17.26
N CYS A 371 -18.35 -1.75 18.12
CA CYS A 371 -17.31 -0.75 17.92
C CYS A 371 -15.89 -1.32 17.96
N ASP A 372 -15.69 -2.45 18.65
CA ASP A 372 -14.40 -3.13 18.78
C ASP A 372 -14.12 -4.11 17.63
N SER A 373 -15.14 -4.83 17.15
CA SER A 373 -14.92 -5.97 16.25
C SER A 373 -15.98 -6.19 15.17
N TYR A 374 -17.28 -6.05 15.45
CA TYR A 374 -18.29 -6.36 14.43
C TYR A 374 -18.39 -5.31 13.33
N PHE A 375 -17.89 -4.09 13.56
CA PHE A 375 -17.79 -3.07 12.51
C PHE A 375 -16.96 -3.54 11.30
N GLU A 376 -16.01 -4.48 11.50
CA GLU A 376 -15.20 -5.04 10.41
C GLU A 376 -16.04 -5.87 9.42
N ILE A 377 -17.17 -6.46 9.86
CA ILE A 377 -18.11 -7.16 8.97
C ILE A 377 -18.71 -6.16 7.98
N ASP A 378 -19.13 -4.99 8.46
CA ASP A 378 -19.68 -3.93 7.60
C ASP A 378 -18.60 -3.34 6.67
N ARG A 379 -17.36 -3.21 7.16
CA ARG A 379 -16.21 -2.74 6.36
C ARG A 379 -15.92 -3.69 5.20
N LEU A 380 -15.83 -4.99 5.47
CA LEU A 380 -15.59 -6.03 4.46
C LEU A 380 -16.74 -6.14 3.47
N TYR A 381 -18.00 -6.07 3.93
CA TYR A 381 -19.15 -6.05 3.02
C TYR A 381 -19.14 -4.83 2.10
N ARG A 382 -18.85 -3.62 2.62
CA ARG A 382 -18.70 -2.42 1.79
C ARG A 382 -17.55 -2.55 0.79
N LYS A 383 -16.41 -3.12 1.20
CA LYS A 383 -15.29 -3.42 0.32
C LYS A 383 -15.70 -4.36 -0.81
N TYR A 384 -16.39 -5.45 -0.48
CA TYR A 384 -16.97 -6.38 -1.45
C TYR A 384 -17.86 -5.67 -2.47
N ILE A 385 -18.85 -4.88 -2.02
CA ILE A 385 -19.76 -4.18 -2.94
C ILE A 385 -18.99 -3.26 -3.88
N THR A 386 -17.98 -2.56 -3.36
CA THR A 386 -17.16 -1.64 -4.16
C THR A 386 -16.34 -2.41 -5.19
N ASP A 387 -15.64 -3.46 -4.77
CA ASP A 387 -14.76 -4.24 -5.65
C ASP A 387 -15.54 -5.07 -6.69
N ALA A 388 -16.70 -5.64 -6.30
CA ALA A 388 -17.53 -6.46 -7.17
C ALA A 388 -18.28 -5.65 -8.23
N SER A 389 -18.56 -4.36 -7.98
CA SER A 389 -19.24 -3.48 -8.95
C SER A 389 -18.45 -3.28 -10.26
N GLU A 390 -17.14 -3.53 -10.23
CA GLU A 390 -16.24 -3.40 -11.38
C GLU A 390 -16.05 -4.74 -12.12
N LEU A 391 -16.74 -5.81 -11.71
CA LEU A 391 -16.62 -7.15 -12.26
C LEU A 391 -17.85 -7.55 -13.08
N ASP A 392 -17.64 -8.46 -14.02
CA ASP A 392 -18.72 -9.17 -14.70
C ASP A 392 -19.40 -10.19 -13.74
N ASP A 393 -20.55 -10.74 -14.13
CA ASP A 393 -21.34 -11.71 -13.34
C ASP A 393 -20.69 -13.11 -13.23
N SER A 394 -19.36 -13.21 -13.11
CA SER A 394 -18.59 -14.47 -13.07
C SER A 394 -18.74 -15.27 -11.77
N LEU A 395 -19.30 -14.65 -10.72
CA LEU A 395 -19.45 -15.18 -9.36
C LEU A 395 -20.88 -14.96 -8.80
N GLU A 396 -21.91 -14.92 -9.65
CA GLU A 396 -23.30 -14.63 -9.26
C GLU A 396 -23.79 -15.50 -8.09
N ASN A 397 -23.53 -16.81 -8.14
CA ASN A 397 -24.00 -17.74 -7.10
C ASN A 397 -23.26 -17.54 -5.77
N VAL A 398 -21.99 -17.19 -5.83
CA VAL A 398 -21.23 -16.80 -4.63
C VAL A 398 -21.81 -15.52 -4.02
N TYR A 399 -22.09 -14.51 -4.84
CA TYR A 399 -22.62 -13.22 -4.38
C TYR A 399 -23.99 -13.35 -3.70
N ASP A 400 -24.88 -14.18 -4.24
CA ASP A 400 -26.18 -14.48 -3.63
C ASP A 400 -26.06 -15.02 -2.19
N TRP A 401 -25.08 -15.90 -1.95
CA TRP A 401 -24.82 -16.44 -0.61
C TRP A 401 -24.30 -15.37 0.35
N ILE A 402 -23.40 -14.51 -0.12
CA ILE A 402 -22.83 -13.43 0.69
C ILE A 402 -23.90 -12.42 1.10
N GLU A 403 -24.76 -12.01 0.16
CA GLU A 403 -25.90 -11.14 0.45
C GLU A 403 -26.79 -11.75 1.54
N LYS A 404 -27.08 -13.05 1.45
CA LYS A 404 -27.84 -13.76 2.47
C LYS A 404 -27.15 -13.74 3.83
N PHE A 405 -25.85 -14.00 3.91
CA PHE A 405 -25.12 -13.97 5.19
C PHE A 405 -25.08 -12.59 5.82
N TYR A 406 -24.88 -11.56 5.02
CA TYR A 406 -24.85 -10.19 5.51
C TYR A 406 -26.23 -9.75 5.99
N LEU A 407 -27.31 -10.11 5.27
CA LEU A 407 -28.70 -9.88 5.73
C LEU A 407 -28.99 -10.60 7.05
N GLU A 408 -28.57 -11.87 7.19
CA GLU A 408 -28.71 -12.63 8.44
C GLU A 408 -27.94 -11.98 9.60
N TYR A 409 -26.74 -11.47 9.35
CA TYR A 409 -25.95 -10.73 10.33
C TYR A 409 -26.67 -9.45 10.77
N LEU A 410 -27.09 -8.63 9.80
CA LEU A 410 -27.79 -7.38 10.05
C LEU A 410 -29.08 -7.60 10.85
N ASP A 411 -29.85 -8.64 10.51
CA ASP A 411 -31.08 -8.97 11.22
C ASP A 411 -30.81 -9.42 12.66
N GLN A 412 -29.81 -10.28 12.87
CA GLN A 412 -29.46 -10.78 14.21
C GLN A 412 -28.97 -9.67 15.14
N ILE A 413 -28.00 -8.86 14.70
CA ILE A 413 -27.44 -7.79 15.54
C ILE A 413 -28.50 -6.74 15.89
N ASN A 414 -29.34 -6.36 14.92
CA ASN A 414 -30.34 -5.32 15.12
C ASN A 414 -31.59 -5.83 15.86
N SER A 415 -31.98 -7.09 15.68
CA SER A 415 -33.02 -7.71 16.51
C SER A 415 -32.58 -7.74 17.96
N ARG A 416 -31.37 -8.24 18.24
CA ARG A 416 -30.84 -8.32 19.60
C ARG A 416 -30.74 -6.92 20.23
N PHE A 417 -30.18 -5.96 19.51
CA PHE A 417 -30.07 -4.58 19.97
C PHE A 417 -31.45 -3.95 20.26
N SER A 418 -32.40 -4.07 19.33
CA SER A 418 -33.74 -3.50 19.46
C SER A 418 -34.49 -4.07 20.67
N GLU A 419 -34.42 -5.39 20.90
CA GLU A 419 -35.07 -6.03 22.07
C GLU A 419 -34.50 -5.51 23.39
N LYS A 420 -33.17 -5.39 23.50
CA LYS A 420 -32.51 -4.95 24.74
C LYS A 420 -32.77 -3.48 25.04
N VAL A 421 -32.67 -2.61 24.03
CA VAL A 421 -33.00 -1.20 24.18
C VAL A 421 -34.49 -1.02 24.49
N PHE A 422 -35.38 -1.81 23.86
CA PHE A 422 -36.80 -1.75 24.17
C PHE A 422 -37.10 -2.13 25.62
N ALA A 423 -36.47 -3.18 26.15
CA ALA A 423 -36.67 -3.61 27.54
C ALA A 423 -36.31 -2.52 28.57
N LYS A 424 -35.48 -1.53 28.19
CA LYS A 424 -35.11 -0.37 29.02
C LYS A 424 -36.18 0.73 29.06
N GLU A 425 -37.11 0.73 28.10
CA GLU A 425 -38.16 1.74 27.87
C GLU A 425 -37.64 3.19 27.69
N LYS A 426 -36.32 3.40 27.66
CA LYS A 426 -35.68 4.73 27.63
C LYS A 426 -34.52 4.73 26.65
N TRP A 427 -34.52 5.72 25.76
CA TRP A 427 -33.42 5.97 24.83
C TRP A 427 -32.27 6.72 25.52
N LYS A 428 -31.54 6.01 26.38
CA LYS A 428 -30.40 6.56 27.12
C LYS A 428 -29.41 5.45 27.44
N PHE A 429 -28.12 5.74 27.24
CA PHE A 429 -27.01 4.86 27.57
C PHE A 429 -26.14 5.55 28.63
N SER A 430 -25.64 4.76 29.57
CA SER A 430 -24.94 5.23 30.77
C SER A 430 -23.47 5.52 30.52
N SER A 431 -22.78 4.61 29.81
CA SER A 431 -21.36 4.77 29.47
C SER A 431 -21.10 5.36 28.09
N ILE A 432 -22.15 5.57 27.29
CA ILE A 432 -22.04 6.11 25.92
C ILE A 432 -22.58 7.54 25.86
N PRO A 433 -21.77 8.53 25.45
CA PRO A 433 -22.21 9.92 25.35
C PRO A 433 -23.34 10.13 24.32
N PHE A 434 -24.23 11.05 24.64
CA PHE A 434 -25.26 11.50 23.70
C PHE A 434 -24.69 12.53 22.73
N GLN A 435 -24.87 12.31 21.41
CA GLN A 435 -24.35 13.25 20.39
C GLN A 435 -24.86 14.68 20.60
N GLY A 436 -26.12 14.83 21.04
CA GLY A 436 -26.75 16.13 21.20
C GLY A 436 -26.16 16.94 22.35
N ASP A 437 -25.38 16.32 23.24
CA ASP A 437 -24.64 17.02 24.30
C ASP A 437 -23.28 17.56 23.83
N PHE A 438 -22.74 17.10 22.69
CA PHE A 438 -21.36 17.35 22.28
C PHE A 438 -21.03 18.85 22.28
N LEU A 439 -21.76 19.65 21.50
CA LEU A 439 -21.47 21.07 21.34
C LEU A 439 -21.66 21.86 22.65
N ARG A 440 -22.56 21.41 23.53
CA ARG A 440 -22.78 22.02 24.86
C ARG A 440 -21.65 21.75 25.84
N LYS A 441 -20.99 20.60 25.70
CA LYS A 441 -19.87 20.17 26.55
C LYS A 441 -18.51 20.63 26.02
N LEU A 442 -18.42 20.92 24.71
CA LEU A 442 -17.21 21.41 24.09
C LEU A 442 -16.88 22.83 24.59
N ASP A 443 -15.66 23.02 25.10
CA ASP A 443 -15.22 24.34 25.53
C ASP A 443 -14.79 25.19 24.33
N LEU A 444 -15.70 26.05 23.88
CA LEU A 444 -15.47 27.04 22.82
C LEU A 444 -15.16 28.44 23.37
N LYS A 445 -14.90 28.58 24.68
CA LYS A 445 -14.62 29.88 25.31
C LYS A 445 -13.14 30.22 25.34
N ASP A 446 -12.28 29.23 25.21
CA ASP A 446 -10.83 29.41 25.11
C ASP A 446 -10.49 30.13 23.79
N GLU A 447 -10.11 31.40 23.89
CA GLU A 447 -9.82 32.23 22.71
C GLU A 447 -8.46 31.90 22.07
N ASP A 448 -7.59 31.20 22.78
CA ASP A 448 -6.27 30.79 22.28
C ASP A 448 -6.34 29.45 21.54
N LYS A 449 -7.46 28.72 21.64
CA LYS A 449 -7.64 27.39 21.07
C LYS A 449 -8.47 27.40 19.79
N LYS A 450 -7.82 27.17 18.65
CA LYS A 450 -8.49 26.98 17.35
C LYS A 450 -9.02 25.55 17.21
N VAL A 451 -10.34 25.39 17.30
CA VAL A 451 -11.02 24.08 17.20
C VAL A 451 -11.76 23.95 15.87
N GLY A 452 -11.52 22.86 15.15
CA GLY A 452 -12.24 22.49 13.94
C GLY A 452 -13.29 21.43 14.26
N ILE A 453 -14.50 21.57 13.76
CA ILE A 453 -15.58 20.60 13.92
C ILE A 453 -16.08 20.22 12.53
N ILE A 454 -15.87 18.97 12.13
CA ILE A 454 -16.39 18.40 10.89
C ILE A 454 -17.67 17.64 11.22
N VAL A 455 -18.77 18.11 10.67
CA VAL A 455 -20.08 17.45 10.75
C VAL A 455 -20.33 16.72 9.45
N VAL A 456 -20.46 15.40 9.52
CA VAL A 456 -20.81 14.55 8.39
C VAL A 456 -22.27 14.14 8.50
N ASP A 457 -23.03 14.32 7.43
CA ASP A 457 -24.40 13.85 7.30
C ASP A 457 -24.38 12.37 6.89
N GLY A 458 -24.71 11.49 7.84
CA GLY A 458 -24.70 10.03 7.64
C GLY A 458 -23.32 9.37 7.66
N LEU A 459 -22.71 9.24 8.85
CA LEU A 459 -21.43 8.56 9.09
C LEU A 459 -21.57 7.38 10.05
N ARG A 460 -21.31 6.18 9.54
CA ARG A 460 -21.23 4.94 10.34
C ARG A 460 -19.93 4.86 11.12
N TYR A 461 -19.96 4.09 12.21
CA TYR A 461 -18.79 3.87 13.05
C TYR A 461 -17.62 3.20 12.29
N GLU A 462 -17.89 2.26 11.37
CA GLU A 462 -16.85 1.61 10.57
C GLU A 462 -16.09 2.58 9.63
N ILE A 463 -16.77 3.58 9.03
CA ILE A 463 -16.11 4.58 8.19
C ILE A 463 -15.27 5.47 9.12
N GLY A 464 -15.75 5.73 10.34
CA GLY A 464 -14.99 6.40 11.36
C GLY A 464 -13.67 5.69 11.70
N LYS A 465 -13.69 4.36 11.82
CA LYS A 465 -12.49 3.53 11.99
C LYS A 465 -11.55 3.64 10.78
N GLU A 466 -12.07 3.66 9.56
CA GLU A 466 -11.24 3.87 8.35
C GLU A 466 -10.55 5.25 8.35
N ILE A 467 -11.22 6.30 8.84
CA ILE A 467 -10.60 7.62 9.05
C ILE A 467 -9.44 7.50 10.05
N VAL A 468 -9.64 6.83 11.18
CA VAL A 468 -8.58 6.63 12.20
C VAL A 468 -7.39 5.88 11.62
N ASP A 469 -7.62 4.77 10.93
CA ASP A 469 -6.56 3.96 10.31
C ASP A 469 -5.68 4.81 9.38
N LYS A 470 -6.31 5.71 8.61
CA LYS A 470 -5.63 6.59 7.65
C LYS A 470 -4.73 7.65 8.28
N PHE A 471 -5.01 8.06 9.52
CA PHE A 471 -4.37 9.22 10.16
C PHE A 471 -3.58 8.88 11.44
N SER A 472 -3.73 7.67 11.99
CA SER A 472 -3.11 7.23 13.25
C SER A 472 -1.57 7.30 13.25
N SER A 473 -0.93 7.17 12.09
CA SER A 473 0.51 7.37 11.94
C SER A 473 0.93 8.82 12.14
N SER A 474 0.13 9.78 11.67
CA SER A 474 0.48 11.22 11.65
C SER A 474 -0.06 12.04 12.83
N PHE A 475 -1.15 11.60 13.47
CA PHE A 475 -1.85 12.39 14.50
C PHE A 475 -2.16 11.57 15.75
N ASP A 476 -2.37 12.25 16.87
CA ASP A 476 -2.96 11.64 18.06
C ASP A 476 -4.47 11.61 17.88
N ILE A 477 -5.02 10.40 17.76
CA ILE A 477 -6.43 10.18 17.41
C ILE A 477 -7.10 9.32 18.45
N ASN A 478 -8.23 9.82 18.94
CA ASN A 478 -9.14 9.06 19.77
C ASN A 478 -10.48 8.91 19.05
N ILE A 479 -11.00 7.69 19.01
CA ILE A 479 -12.35 7.39 18.51
C ILE A 479 -13.19 6.81 19.64
N SER A 480 -14.38 7.36 19.83
CA SER A 480 -15.34 6.87 20.82
C SER A 480 -16.75 6.81 20.24
N PRO A 481 -17.59 5.86 20.67
CA PRO A 481 -18.98 5.82 20.23
C PRO A 481 -19.79 6.94 20.88
N MET A 482 -20.72 7.49 20.11
CA MET A 482 -21.83 8.30 20.62
C MET A 482 -23.15 7.69 20.16
N TYR A 483 -24.20 7.88 20.94
CA TYR A 483 -25.54 7.49 20.51
C TYR A 483 -26.32 8.70 19.96
N ALA A 484 -27.03 8.47 18.87
CA ALA A 484 -27.74 9.49 18.12
C ALA A 484 -29.12 9.82 18.69
N GLN A 485 -29.62 11.01 18.35
CA GLN A 485 -31.00 11.37 18.66
C GLN A 485 -31.93 10.53 17.77
N ILE A 486 -32.93 9.89 18.38
CA ILE A 486 -34.00 9.22 17.63
C ILE A 486 -35.15 10.20 17.34
N PRO A 487 -35.85 10.09 16.20
CA PRO A 487 -35.51 9.20 15.08
C PRO A 487 -34.19 9.66 14.46
N THR A 488 -33.39 8.70 13.95
CA THR A 488 -32.07 8.94 13.34
C THR A 488 -32.20 9.59 11.95
N ASP A 489 -32.89 10.71 11.92
CA ASP A 489 -33.21 11.52 10.74
C ASP A 489 -32.40 12.81 10.76
N THR A 490 -31.95 13.25 9.59
CA THR A 490 -31.08 14.41 9.39
C THR A 490 -31.61 15.68 10.05
N VAL A 491 -32.93 15.94 9.96
CA VAL A 491 -33.53 17.14 10.57
C VAL A 491 -33.41 17.09 12.09
N VAL A 492 -33.65 15.91 12.66
CA VAL A 492 -33.65 15.67 14.11
C VAL A 492 -32.23 15.64 14.66
N GLY A 493 -31.34 14.85 14.05
CA GLY A 493 -29.96 14.69 14.47
C GLY A 493 -29.18 16.00 14.43
N MET A 494 -29.27 16.74 13.30
CA MET A 494 -28.63 18.05 13.15
C MET A 494 -29.19 19.09 14.12
N ALA A 495 -30.50 19.09 14.38
CA ALA A 495 -31.09 20.00 15.35
C ALA A 495 -30.61 19.70 16.78
N ALA A 496 -30.58 18.42 17.19
CA ALA A 496 -30.10 18.02 18.50
C ALA A 496 -28.61 18.33 18.71
N MET A 497 -27.77 18.10 17.70
CA MET A 497 -26.33 18.31 17.76
C MET A 497 -25.93 19.78 17.73
N LEU A 498 -26.59 20.60 16.92
CA LEU A 498 -26.24 22.02 16.75
C LEU A 498 -26.94 22.94 17.75
N SER A 499 -27.96 22.45 18.47
CA SER A 499 -28.70 23.25 19.43
C SER A 499 -27.85 23.54 20.69
N PRO A 500 -27.62 24.83 21.03
CA PRO A 500 -26.94 25.21 22.27
C PRO A 500 -27.69 24.81 23.55
N GLU A 501 -28.98 24.47 23.43
CA GLU A 501 -29.88 24.13 24.53
C GLU A 501 -30.66 22.85 24.19
N LYS A 502 -31.39 22.28 25.15
CA LYS A 502 -32.19 21.06 24.90
C LYS A 502 -33.28 21.32 23.86
N CYS A 503 -33.56 20.32 23.04
CA CYS A 503 -34.64 20.36 22.05
C CYS A 503 -35.93 19.76 22.63
N GLU A 504 -37.06 20.31 22.21
CA GLU A 504 -38.39 19.71 22.35
C GLU A 504 -38.87 19.25 20.97
N PHE A 505 -39.54 18.10 20.95
CA PHE A 505 -40.03 17.47 19.74
C PHE A 505 -41.55 17.47 19.71
N ASP A 506 -42.12 17.67 18.54
CA ASP A 506 -43.53 17.43 18.24
C ASP A 506 -43.63 16.78 16.86
N CYS A 507 -44.82 16.40 16.43
CA CYS A 507 -45.05 15.73 15.17
C CYS A 507 -46.42 16.06 14.60
N ASP A 508 -46.47 16.32 13.30
CA ASP A 508 -47.70 16.48 12.54
C ASP A 508 -47.61 15.74 11.19
N SER A 509 -48.62 15.89 10.34
CA SER A 509 -48.66 15.26 9.01
C SER A 509 -47.52 15.70 8.08
N THR A 510 -46.87 16.84 8.37
CA THR A 510 -45.73 17.35 7.60
C THR A 510 -44.41 16.73 8.06
N GLY A 511 -44.30 16.26 9.31
CA GLY A 511 -43.10 15.62 9.83
C GLY A 511 -42.86 15.87 11.31
N ILE A 512 -41.66 15.52 11.77
CA ILE A 512 -41.17 15.90 13.10
C ILE A 512 -40.91 17.39 13.13
N LYS A 513 -41.38 18.06 14.18
CA LYS A 513 -41.09 19.46 14.51
C LYS A 513 -40.07 19.48 15.63
N VAL A 514 -39.01 20.26 15.45
CA VAL A 514 -37.94 20.38 16.44
C VAL A 514 -37.84 21.84 16.85
N THR A 515 -37.96 22.09 18.14
CA THR A 515 -37.83 23.44 18.69
C THR A 515 -36.84 23.47 19.84
N SER A 516 -36.24 24.63 20.11
CA SER A 516 -35.48 24.87 21.33
C SER A 516 -35.81 26.27 21.84
N ASN A 517 -36.29 26.38 23.07
CA ASN A 517 -36.78 27.64 23.66
C ASN A 517 -37.77 28.39 22.74
N GLY A 518 -38.69 27.66 22.11
CA GLY A 518 -39.70 28.22 21.19
C GLY A 518 -39.19 28.62 19.81
N ILE A 519 -37.91 28.41 19.50
CA ILE A 519 -37.33 28.65 18.17
C ILE A 519 -37.35 27.35 17.37
N SER A 520 -37.93 27.40 16.17
CA SER A 520 -37.91 26.27 15.21
C SER A 520 -36.47 25.98 14.75
N LEU A 521 -36.13 24.70 14.64
CA LEU A 521 -34.83 24.18 14.19
C LEU A 521 -34.97 23.22 13.00
N ASN A 522 -36.10 23.25 12.30
CA ASN A 522 -36.44 22.28 11.26
C ASN A 522 -35.62 22.47 9.97
N ASN A 523 -35.14 23.68 9.65
CA ASN A 523 -34.28 23.92 8.49
C ASN A 523 -32.87 24.41 8.87
N LYS A 524 -31.94 24.31 7.92
CA LYS A 524 -30.52 24.62 8.11
C LYS A 524 -30.32 26.07 8.55
N ASP A 525 -30.96 27.02 7.90
CA ASP A 525 -30.77 28.46 8.19
C ASP A 525 -31.26 28.83 9.59
N GLU A 526 -32.39 28.25 10.02
CA GLU A 526 -32.89 28.38 11.39
C GLU A 526 -31.89 27.86 12.42
N ARG A 527 -31.35 26.65 12.22
CA ARG A 527 -30.34 26.05 13.09
C ARG A 527 -29.09 26.92 13.20
N LEU A 528 -28.56 27.38 12.07
CA LEU A 528 -27.35 28.21 12.04
C LEU A 528 -27.59 29.58 12.67
N LYS A 529 -28.76 30.20 12.45
CA LYS A 529 -29.12 31.47 13.07
C LYS A 529 -29.24 31.34 14.59
N TYR A 530 -29.88 30.27 15.08
CA TYR A 530 -30.00 30.03 16.51
C TYR A 530 -28.63 29.77 17.16
N LEU A 531 -27.80 28.92 16.54
CA LEU A 531 -26.43 28.66 17.00
C LEU A 531 -25.62 29.96 17.12
N LYS A 532 -25.59 30.79 16.07
CA LYS A 532 -24.86 32.08 16.07
C LYS A 532 -25.41 33.09 17.08
N SER A 533 -26.68 32.98 17.47
CA SER A 533 -27.27 33.86 18.49
C SER A 533 -26.72 33.59 19.90
N LYS A 534 -26.25 32.37 20.15
CA LYS A 534 -25.72 31.93 21.46
C LYS A 534 -24.20 31.80 21.46
N VAL A 535 -23.60 31.43 20.32
CA VAL A 535 -22.16 31.27 20.13
C VAL A 535 -21.64 32.40 19.24
N LYS A 536 -21.08 33.45 19.86
CA LYS A 536 -20.74 34.71 19.16
C LYS A 536 -19.51 34.63 18.24
N LYS A 537 -18.61 33.67 18.46
CA LYS A 537 -17.34 33.53 17.74
C LYS A 537 -17.26 32.13 17.12
N ILE A 538 -17.99 31.91 16.02
CA ILE A 538 -17.94 30.65 15.28
C ILE A 538 -18.12 30.90 13.78
N ASP A 539 -17.19 30.36 13.00
CA ASP A 539 -17.24 30.42 11.54
C ASP A 539 -17.79 29.10 11.00
N ILE A 540 -18.62 29.17 9.96
CA ILE A 540 -19.36 28.01 9.47
C ILE A 540 -19.23 27.95 7.95
N PHE A 541 -18.82 26.80 7.43
CA PHE A 541 -18.62 26.58 5.99
C PHE A 541 -19.18 25.24 5.53
N ASN A 542 -19.49 25.14 4.24
CA ASN A 542 -19.53 23.84 3.58
C ASN A 542 -18.08 23.32 3.44
N LEU A 543 -17.89 22.01 3.65
CA LEU A 543 -16.55 21.40 3.67
C LEU A 543 -15.85 21.48 2.31
N ASP A 544 -16.57 21.23 1.21
CA ASP A 544 -15.99 21.28 -0.13
C ASP A 544 -15.62 22.73 -0.53
N GLU A 545 -16.46 23.70 -0.17
CA GLU A 545 -16.13 25.13 -0.34
C GLU A 545 -14.89 25.54 0.47
N PHE A 546 -14.80 25.12 1.72
CA PHE A 546 -13.61 25.34 2.55
C PHE A 546 -12.36 24.71 1.94
N ASN A 547 -12.51 23.51 1.38
CA ASN A 547 -11.46 22.81 0.66
C ASN A 547 -11.00 23.53 -0.63
N ASN A 548 -11.74 24.51 -1.14
CA ASN A 548 -11.35 25.32 -2.29
C ASN A 548 -10.69 26.66 -1.92
N ARG A 549 -10.73 27.07 -0.64
CA ARG A 549 -10.06 28.28 -0.15
C ARG A 549 -8.53 28.17 -0.19
N GLN A 550 -7.85 29.30 -0.32
CA GLN A 550 -6.38 29.33 -0.25
C GLN A 550 -5.88 29.19 1.19
N ALA A 551 -4.70 28.62 1.39
CA ALA A 551 -4.12 28.43 2.73
C ALA A 551 -4.00 29.76 3.51
N SER A 552 -3.65 30.85 2.82
CA SER A 552 -3.56 32.19 3.39
C SER A 552 -4.90 32.75 3.88
N GLU A 553 -6.02 32.34 3.27
CA GLU A 553 -7.36 32.72 3.71
C GLU A 553 -7.76 31.95 4.97
N ILE A 554 -7.41 30.66 5.03
CA ILE A 554 -7.74 29.79 6.17
C ILE A 554 -6.90 30.20 7.40
N LYS A 555 -5.61 30.53 7.22
CA LYS A 555 -4.73 31.02 8.31
C LYS A 555 -5.26 32.28 9.01
N LYS A 556 -6.07 33.11 8.32
CA LYS A 556 -6.70 34.32 8.90
C LYS A 556 -7.87 34.01 9.83
N ILE A 557 -8.39 32.80 9.82
CA ILE A 557 -9.50 32.38 10.68
C ILE A 557 -8.98 32.25 12.11
N LYS A 558 -9.62 32.98 13.04
CA LYS A 558 -9.28 32.99 14.47
C LYS A 558 -10.31 32.27 15.35
N ASN A 559 -11.54 32.12 14.86
CA ASN A 559 -12.62 31.50 15.63
C ASN A 559 -12.61 29.98 15.40
N PRO A 560 -13.26 29.21 16.30
CA PRO A 560 -13.68 27.85 16.00
C PRO A 560 -14.46 27.76 14.68
N VAL A 561 -14.28 26.66 13.97
CA VAL A 561 -14.89 26.43 12.65
C VAL A 561 -15.77 25.19 12.68
N ILE A 562 -16.99 25.27 12.11
CA ILE A 562 -17.80 24.11 11.76
C ILE A 562 -17.79 23.93 10.23
N LEU A 563 -17.39 22.74 9.78
CA LEU A 563 -17.42 22.32 8.38
C LEU A 563 -18.53 21.27 8.19
N PHE A 564 -19.49 21.54 7.33
CA PHE A 564 -20.54 20.58 6.98
C PHE A 564 -20.19 19.83 5.70
N LEU A 565 -20.10 18.51 5.79
CA LEU A 565 -20.11 17.62 4.64
C LEU A 565 -21.54 17.15 4.40
N GLU A 566 -22.10 17.50 3.25
CA GLU A 566 -23.46 17.11 2.90
C GLU A 566 -23.52 15.61 2.56
N GLY A 567 -24.58 14.94 3.00
CA GLY A 567 -24.73 13.50 2.91
C GLY A 567 -25.56 13.06 1.70
N PRO A 568 -25.89 11.77 1.62
CA PRO A 568 -26.62 11.18 0.50
C PRO A 568 -28.04 11.74 0.35
N ASP A 569 -28.65 12.27 1.42
CA ASP A 569 -30.00 12.82 1.41
C ASP A 569 -30.21 13.95 0.40
N LYS A 570 -29.16 14.71 0.06
CA LYS A 570 -29.22 15.69 -1.04
C LYS A 570 -28.74 15.13 -2.38
N LEU A 571 -27.98 14.05 -2.35
CA LEU A 571 -27.47 13.33 -3.52
C LEU A 571 -28.48 12.28 -4.02
N LEU A 572 -29.70 12.26 -3.48
CA LEU A 572 -30.82 11.36 -3.79
C LEU A 572 -31.24 11.30 -5.27
N GLU A 573 -30.66 12.13 -6.14
CA GLU A 573 -30.78 11.95 -7.59
C GLU A 573 -29.93 10.78 -8.12
N ALA A 574 -28.96 10.25 -7.35
CA ALA A 574 -28.04 9.22 -7.80
C ALA A 574 -28.51 7.76 -7.60
N GLY A 575 -29.45 7.49 -6.69
CA GLY A 575 -30.02 6.16 -6.41
C GLY A 575 -29.04 5.05 -5.99
N GLY A 576 -29.45 4.14 -5.11
CA GLY A 576 -28.77 2.83 -4.93
C GLY A 576 -27.50 2.80 -4.07
N PHE A 577 -26.77 1.68 -4.19
CA PHE A 577 -25.42 1.44 -3.63
C PHE A 577 -24.38 2.48 -4.06
N ASN A 578 -24.71 3.39 -4.99
CA ASN A 578 -23.89 4.51 -5.43
C ASN A 578 -23.36 5.38 -4.27
N TYR A 579 -24.05 5.43 -3.12
CA TYR A 579 -23.49 6.09 -1.93
C TYR A 579 -22.21 5.43 -1.41
N LEU A 580 -22.10 4.10 -1.44
CA LEU A 580 -20.88 3.40 -1.01
C LEU A 580 -19.68 3.82 -1.87
N HIS A 581 -19.88 4.09 -3.15
CA HIS A 581 -18.85 4.64 -4.04
C HIS A 581 -18.46 6.08 -3.71
N LEU A 582 -19.38 6.86 -3.11
CA LEU A 582 -19.12 8.22 -2.66
C LEU A 582 -18.32 8.27 -1.34
N VAL A 583 -18.26 7.18 -0.57
CA VAL A 583 -17.49 7.11 0.68
C VAL A 583 -16.02 7.47 0.43
N SER A 584 -15.39 6.92 -0.61
CA SER A 584 -14.00 7.23 -0.98
C SER A 584 -13.78 8.71 -1.28
N ARG A 585 -14.75 9.35 -1.97
CA ARG A 585 -14.73 10.80 -2.24
C ARG A 585 -14.88 11.59 -0.94
N ASN A 586 -15.84 11.24 -0.10
CA ASN A 586 -16.09 11.89 1.19
C ASN A 586 -14.86 11.79 2.10
N LEU A 587 -14.24 10.61 2.19
CA LEU A 587 -12.98 10.41 2.91
C LEU A 587 -11.85 11.29 2.37
N SER A 588 -11.76 11.48 1.05
CA SER A 588 -10.79 12.39 0.43
C SER A 588 -11.07 13.86 0.79
N SER A 589 -12.32 14.29 0.75
CA SER A 589 -12.73 15.64 1.17
C SER A 589 -12.44 15.88 2.66
N ILE A 590 -12.81 14.96 3.55
CA ILE A 590 -12.48 15.00 4.99
C ILE A 590 -10.97 15.07 5.18
N THR A 591 -10.21 14.24 4.45
CA THR A 591 -8.74 14.23 4.50
C THR A 591 -8.15 15.59 4.15
N LYS A 592 -8.64 16.23 3.09
CA LYS A 592 -8.18 17.55 2.67
C LYS A 592 -8.51 18.63 3.70
N ALA A 593 -9.68 18.55 4.35
CA ALA A 593 -10.11 19.49 5.37
C ALA A 593 -9.24 19.38 6.64
N ILE A 594 -8.98 18.16 7.12
CA ILE A 594 -8.09 17.89 8.27
C ILE A 594 -6.72 18.53 8.04
N LYS A 595 -6.09 18.25 6.90
CA LYS A 595 -4.77 18.83 6.54
C LYS A 595 -4.79 20.36 6.55
N LYS A 596 -5.84 20.96 5.98
CA LYS A 596 -5.96 22.41 5.88
C LYS A 596 -6.17 23.08 7.23
N LEU A 597 -6.97 22.47 8.11
CA LEU A 597 -7.18 22.94 9.47
C LEU A 597 -5.86 22.93 10.26
N PHE A 598 -5.13 21.81 10.28
CA PHE A 598 -3.84 21.77 11.00
C PHE A 598 -2.80 22.75 10.44
N ARG A 599 -2.72 22.92 9.11
CA ARG A 599 -1.85 23.94 8.48
C ARG A 599 -2.24 25.39 8.79
N ALA A 600 -3.45 25.60 9.30
CA ALA A 600 -3.95 26.89 9.75
C ALA A 600 -3.92 27.03 11.28
N ASP A 601 -3.09 26.22 11.94
CA ASP A 601 -2.81 26.22 13.37
C ASP A 601 -4.02 25.84 14.24
N PHE A 602 -4.96 25.06 13.70
CA PHE A 602 -5.99 24.43 14.51
C PHE A 602 -5.34 23.38 15.42
N SER A 603 -5.54 23.51 16.73
CA SER A 603 -4.92 22.63 17.72
C SER A 603 -5.63 21.27 17.83
N GLU A 604 -6.91 21.25 17.47
CA GLU A 604 -7.79 20.09 17.65
C GLU A 604 -8.89 20.08 16.58
N ILE A 605 -9.22 18.89 16.11
CA ILE A 605 -10.31 18.65 15.16
C ILE A 605 -11.21 17.57 15.72
N HIS A 606 -12.52 17.81 15.70
CA HIS A 606 -13.54 16.80 16.00
C HIS A 606 -14.32 16.44 14.75
N ILE A 607 -14.59 15.14 14.55
CA ILE A 607 -15.47 14.64 13.49
C ILE A 607 -16.64 13.95 14.15
N LEU A 608 -17.85 14.31 13.72
CA LEU A 608 -19.12 13.87 14.29
C LEU A 608 -20.10 13.52 13.17
N SER A 609 -21.16 12.81 13.56
CA SER A 609 -22.34 12.60 12.72
C SER A 609 -23.61 13.04 13.40
N ASP A 610 -24.66 13.24 12.62
CA ASP A 610 -26.04 13.36 13.09
C ASP A 610 -26.76 12.00 13.19
N HIS A 611 -26.43 11.06 12.31
CA HIS A 611 -26.82 9.66 12.36
C HIS A 611 -25.88 8.78 11.52
N GLY A 612 -26.02 7.46 11.61
CA GLY A 612 -25.49 6.51 10.63
C GLY A 612 -26.59 6.05 9.67
N PHE A 613 -26.45 4.88 9.03
CA PHE A 613 -27.42 4.42 8.03
C PHE A 613 -27.39 2.90 7.84
N LEU A 614 -28.43 2.32 7.25
CA LEU A 614 -28.46 0.96 6.70
C LEU A 614 -28.48 0.97 5.17
N THR A 615 -27.80 -0.02 4.61
CA THR A 615 -27.73 -0.28 3.17
C THR A 615 -27.60 -1.79 3.01
N PHE A 616 -28.57 -2.38 2.33
CA PHE A 616 -28.64 -3.80 2.01
C PHE A 616 -29.61 -3.99 0.83
N ASN A 617 -29.51 -5.12 0.15
CA ASN A 617 -30.44 -5.45 -0.93
C ASN A 617 -31.66 -6.21 -0.38
N ASP A 618 -32.88 -5.70 -0.65
CA ASP A 618 -34.14 -6.41 -0.38
C ASP A 618 -35.01 -6.41 -1.65
N PRO A 619 -34.68 -7.28 -2.62
CA PRO A 619 -35.38 -7.31 -3.90
C PRO A 619 -36.82 -7.81 -3.74
N LYS A 620 -37.06 -8.71 -2.79
CA LYS A 620 -38.37 -9.33 -2.54
C LYS A 620 -39.27 -8.52 -1.58
N GLY A 621 -38.73 -7.50 -0.92
CA GLY A 621 -39.49 -6.70 0.04
C GLY A 621 -39.79 -7.44 1.35
N ASN A 622 -38.95 -8.41 1.72
CA ASN A 622 -39.17 -9.26 2.90
C ASN A 622 -39.19 -8.46 4.21
N PHE A 623 -38.50 -7.31 4.23
CA PHE A 623 -38.38 -6.44 5.39
C PHE A 623 -39.31 -5.20 5.31
N LYS A 624 -40.17 -5.14 4.30
CA LYS A 624 -41.13 -4.04 4.14
C LYS A 624 -42.37 -4.27 5.01
N ILE A 625 -42.72 -3.29 5.83
CA ILE A 625 -43.97 -3.27 6.59
C ILE A 625 -45.05 -2.59 5.74
N GLU A 626 -46.05 -3.36 5.30
CA GLU A 626 -47.18 -2.84 4.51
C GLU A 626 -48.28 -2.23 5.40
N ASP A 627 -48.44 -2.74 6.63
CA ASP A 627 -49.47 -2.25 7.55
C ASP A 627 -49.12 -0.89 8.13
N LYS A 628 -50.08 0.05 8.05
CA LYS A 628 -49.94 1.43 8.53
C LYS A 628 -51.05 1.77 9.50
N PRO A 629 -50.98 1.27 10.74
CA PRO A 629 -52.03 1.46 11.73
C PRO A 629 -52.04 2.92 12.21
N GLY A 630 -52.93 3.75 11.66
CA GLY A 630 -53.27 5.06 12.22
C GLY A 630 -52.13 6.07 12.36
N PHE A 631 -51.04 5.94 11.59
CA PHE A 631 -49.91 6.87 11.64
C PHE A 631 -50.35 8.30 11.28
N THR A 632 -50.00 9.28 12.12
CA THR A 632 -50.04 10.71 11.74
C THR A 632 -49.04 10.99 10.62
N LYS A 633 -47.86 10.37 10.71
CA LYS A 633 -46.80 10.44 9.70
C LYS A 633 -45.93 9.20 9.76
N ASP A 634 -45.58 8.65 8.60
CA ASP A 634 -44.52 7.67 8.42
C ASP A 634 -43.38 8.24 7.57
N SER A 635 -42.17 7.78 7.86
CA SER A 635 -40.94 7.99 7.10
C SER A 635 -40.40 6.64 6.60
N ARG A 636 -39.12 6.56 6.27
CA ARG A 636 -38.44 5.32 5.87
C ARG A 636 -38.48 4.28 6.99
N ARG A 637 -38.06 4.66 8.21
CA ARG A 637 -37.87 3.74 9.35
C ARG A 637 -38.37 4.26 10.70
N PHE A 638 -39.24 5.25 10.68
CA PHE A 638 -40.05 5.58 11.85
C PHE A 638 -41.44 5.99 11.42
N ALA A 639 -42.37 5.93 12.35
CA ALA A 639 -43.67 6.51 12.27
C ALA A 639 -44.01 7.24 13.56
N CYS A 640 -45.01 8.10 13.49
CA CYS A 640 -45.50 8.91 14.57
C CYS A 640 -47.02 8.81 14.60
N GLY A 641 -47.60 8.67 15.78
CA GLY A 641 -49.05 8.63 15.95
C GLY A 641 -49.48 8.52 17.41
N GLU A 642 -50.79 8.42 17.61
CA GLU A 642 -51.40 8.31 18.94
C GLU A 642 -51.77 6.85 19.20
N HIS A 643 -51.26 6.29 20.31
CA HIS A 643 -51.67 4.99 20.86
C HIS A 643 -51.84 3.83 19.86
N ILE A 644 -50.84 3.65 19.00
CA ILE A 644 -50.78 2.54 18.04
C ILE A 644 -50.35 1.28 18.78
N ASN A 645 -51.17 0.23 18.70
CA ASN A 645 -50.89 -1.08 19.25
C ASN A 645 -50.48 -2.04 18.13
N ASN A 646 -49.18 -2.33 18.02
CA ASN A 646 -48.64 -3.24 17.00
C ASN A 646 -47.38 -3.92 17.54
N ASP A 647 -47.38 -5.26 17.59
CA ASP A 647 -46.30 -6.05 18.19
C ASP A 647 -44.97 -5.98 17.40
N TYR A 648 -45.04 -5.63 16.11
CA TYR A 648 -43.88 -5.49 15.23
C TYR A 648 -43.17 -4.13 15.38
N LEU A 649 -43.74 -3.21 16.14
CA LEU A 649 -43.20 -1.87 16.35
C LEU A 649 -42.71 -1.68 17.78
N VAL A 650 -41.56 -1.01 17.89
CA VAL A 650 -40.99 -0.52 19.14
C VAL A 650 -41.42 0.92 19.33
N LYS A 651 -41.89 1.29 20.53
CA LYS A 651 -42.29 2.67 20.82
C LYS A 651 -41.33 3.32 21.82
N PHE A 652 -41.05 4.60 21.59
CA PHE A 652 -40.31 5.43 22.54
C PHE A 652 -41.03 6.75 22.78
N GLU A 653 -41.02 7.17 24.04
CA GLU A 653 -41.37 8.53 24.44
C GLU A 653 -40.15 9.42 24.25
N ILE A 654 -40.36 10.59 23.62
CA ILE A 654 -39.34 11.61 23.43
C ILE A 654 -39.88 12.92 23.97
N SER A 655 -39.03 13.66 24.69
CA SER A 655 -39.37 14.92 25.33
C SER A 655 -40.08 15.90 24.38
N GLY A 656 -41.27 16.35 24.75
CA GLY A 656 -42.13 17.27 24.01
C GLY A 656 -43.35 16.58 23.37
N LEU A 657 -43.21 15.34 22.88
CA LEU A 657 -44.27 14.64 22.16
C LEU A 657 -45.42 14.25 23.10
N GLU A 658 -45.15 14.06 24.39
CA GLU A 658 -46.16 13.78 25.42
C GLU A 658 -47.23 14.86 25.52
N LYS A 659 -46.86 16.12 25.25
CA LYS A 659 -47.80 17.26 25.28
C LYS A 659 -48.89 17.15 24.20
N SER A 660 -48.60 16.41 23.13
CA SER A 660 -49.50 16.19 22.00
C SER A 660 -50.18 14.81 22.01
N GLY A 661 -49.89 13.96 23.01
CA GLY A 661 -50.39 12.59 23.08
C GLY A 661 -49.78 11.62 22.07
N LYS A 662 -48.75 12.04 21.34
CA LYS A 662 -48.10 11.25 20.27
C LYS A 662 -46.87 10.52 20.79
N MET A 663 -46.53 9.42 20.11
CA MET A 663 -45.32 8.64 20.33
C MET A 663 -44.63 8.36 19.00
N LEU A 664 -43.35 8.00 19.06
CA LEU A 664 -42.65 7.45 17.91
C LEU A 664 -42.63 5.94 17.93
N TYR A 665 -42.77 5.38 16.74
CA TYR A 665 -42.83 3.96 16.47
C TYR A 665 -41.73 3.61 15.47
N PHE A 666 -40.97 2.57 15.79
CA PHE A 666 -39.84 2.12 15.00
C PHE A 666 -40.06 0.66 14.62
N PRO A 667 -39.74 0.26 13.38
CA PRO A 667 -39.66 -1.14 13.02
C PRO A 667 -38.56 -1.83 13.85
N ARG A 668 -38.80 -3.07 14.27
CA ARG A 668 -37.74 -3.93 14.85
C ARG A 668 -36.70 -4.28 13.78
N SER A 669 -35.48 -4.57 14.22
CA SER A 669 -34.41 -5.08 13.34
C SER A 669 -34.14 -4.17 12.13
N ILE A 670 -34.04 -4.73 10.91
CA ILE A 670 -33.79 -4.02 9.65
C ILE A 670 -35.08 -3.68 8.86
N TYR A 671 -36.25 -3.88 9.46
CA TYR A 671 -37.53 -3.57 8.81
C TYR A 671 -37.66 -2.08 8.48
N TYR A 672 -38.47 -1.78 7.46
CA TYR A 672 -38.72 -0.43 6.96
C TYR A 672 -40.16 -0.26 6.47
N PHE A 673 -40.67 0.97 6.50
CA PHE A 673 -42.01 1.32 5.99
C PHE A 673 -41.99 1.71 4.52
N ARG A 674 -40.91 2.38 4.06
CA ARG A 674 -40.75 2.83 2.67
C ARG A 674 -39.40 2.39 2.14
N LYS A 675 -39.41 1.74 0.98
CA LYS A 675 -38.19 1.23 0.34
C LYS A 675 -37.29 2.40 -0.07
N ASP A 676 -36.03 2.32 0.30
CA ASP A 676 -34.96 3.21 -0.11
C ASP A 676 -33.65 2.40 -0.11
N SER A 677 -32.67 2.80 -0.92
CA SER A 677 -31.32 2.24 -0.91
C SER A 677 -30.48 2.73 0.28
N PHE A 678 -30.86 3.90 0.81
CA PHE A 678 -30.25 4.48 2.00
C PHE A 678 -31.34 4.61 3.08
N LEU A 679 -31.26 3.72 4.06
CA LEU A 679 -32.23 3.63 5.13
C LEU A 679 -31.69 4.31 6.39
N HIS A 680 -32.41 5.31 6.87
CA HIS A 680 -32.14 5.98 8.15
C HIS A 680 -33.48 6.32 8.83
N GLY A 681 -33.44 6.88 10.02
CA GLY A 681 -34.61 7.23 10.83
C GLY A 681 -35.03 6.13 11.80
N GLY A 682 -34.40 4.96 11.77
CA GLY A 682 -34.65 3.84 12.67
C GLY A 682 -33.86 3.91 13.99
N ILE A 683 -33.76 2.76 14.64
CA ILE A 683 -33.01 2.53 15.88
C ILE A 683 -31.94 1.45 15.72
N SER A 684 -31.58 1.09 14.48
CA SER A 684 -30.54 0.08 14.25
C SER A 684 -29.21 0.55 14.81
N ILE A 685 -28.35 -0.37 15.24
CA ILE A 685 -27.04 -0.03 15.81
C ILE A 685 -26.19 0.78 14.83
N HIS A 686 -26.30 0.48 13.53
CA HIS A 686 -25.63 1.17 12.44
C HIS A 686 -26.09 2.62 12.23
N GLU A 687 -27.35 2.92 12.57
CA GLU A 687 -27.90 4.28 12.50
C GLU A 687 -27.67 5.05 13.81
N ALA A 688 -27.84 4.36 14.93
CA ALA A 688 -27.89 4.94 16.26
C ALA A 688 -26.52 5.15 16.87
N ILE A 689 -25.53 4.31 16.56
CA ILE A 689 -24.18 4.39 17.12
C ILE A 689 -23.24 4.97 16.07
N ILE A 690 -22.77 6.18 16.35
CA ILE A 690 -21.95 6.98 15.45
C ILE A 690 -20.57 7.26 16.05
N PRO A 691 -19.56 7.54 15.22
CA PRO A 691 -18.23 7.84 15.72
C PRO A 691 -18.12 9.30 16.15
N HIS A 692 -17.45 9.53 17.28
CA HIS A 692 -16.79 10.79 17.60
C HIS A 692 -15.29 10.58 17.49
N ILE A 693 -14.67 11.29 16.54
CA ILE A 693 -13.22 11.24 16.33
C ILE A 693 -12.63 12.57 16.80
N GLU A 694 -11.67 12.50 17.70
CA GLU A 694 -10.87 13.63 18.18
C GLU A 694 -9.46 13.46 17.62
N ILE A 695 -8.96 14.49 16.92
CA ILE A 695 -7.66 14.49 16.26
C ILE A 695 -6.86 15.68 16.78
N LYS A 696 -5.66 15.41 17.29
CA LYS A 696 -4.70 16.40 17.76
C LYS A 696 -3.36 16.20 17.06
N ASN A 697 -2.57 17.27 16.98
CA ASN A 697 -1.18 17.14 16.56
C ASN A 697 -0.40 16.36 17.62
N LYS A 698 0.47 15.44 17.19
CA LYS A 698 1.46 14.81 18.06
C LYS A 698 2.39 15.89 18.61
N GLU A 699 2.58 15.92 19.93
CA GLU A 699 3.55 16.82 20.54
C GLU A 699 4.98 16.36 20.20
N GLY A 700 5.73 17.20 19.47
CA GLY A 700 7.14 16.99 19.18
C GLY A 700 7.42 16.37 17.81
N LEU A 701 8.33 17.02 17.06
CA LEU A 701 8.91 16.60 15.77
C LEU A 701 7.95 16.57 14.57
N VAL A 702 7.36 17.73 14.26
CA VAL A 702 6.89 17.97 12.90
C VAL A 702 8.10 18.41 12.06
N GLU A 703 8.75 17.47 11.38
CA GLU A 703 9.90 17.77 10.53
C GLU A 703 9.51 18.70 9.37
N LYS A 704 10.34 19.72 9.12
CA LYS A 704 10.17 20.60 7.97
C LYS A 704 10.51 19.84 6.70
N LEU A 705 9.73 20.08 5.65
CA LEU A 705 9.87 19.48 4.31
C LEU A 705 11.34 19.36 3.88
N GLU A 706 11.80 18.14 3.58
CA GLU A 706 13.10 17.95 2.97
C GLU A 706 13.11 18.41 1.52
N ILE A 707 14.19 19.09 1.13
CA ILE A 707 14.36 19.62 -0.22
C ILE A 707 15.54 18.97 -0.94
N GLN A 708 15.43 18.94 -2.26
CA GLN A 708 16.48 18.63 -3.21
C GLN A 708 16.69 19.85 -4.09
N VAL A 709 17.95 20.16 -4.39
CA VAL A 709 18.34 21.36 -5.11
C VAL A 709 19.02 20.96 -6.41
N GLU A 710 18.61 21.60 -7.51
CA GLU A 710 19.23 21.46 -8.83
C GLU A 710 19.65 22.84 -9.35
N MET A 711 20.88 22.93 -9.84
CA MET A 711 21.47 24.14 -10.43
C MET A 711 22.19 23.80 -11.74
N GLU A 712 22.40 24.79 -12.60
CA GLU A 712 23.23 24.64 -13.80
C GLU A 712 24.71 24.47 -13.43
N LYS A 713 25.52 23.89 -14.35
CA LYS A 713 26.94 23.59 -14.10
C LYS A 713 27.85 24.83 -13.98
N GLY A 714 27.35 26.01 -14.30
CA GLY A 714 28.11 27.26 -14.24
C GLY A 714 27.23 28.48 -14.47
N ILE A 715 27.74 29.65 -14.12
CA ILE A 715 27.01 30.91 -14.17
C ILE A 715 27.41 31.67 -15.43
N SER A 716 26.49 31.80 -16.39
CA SER A 716 26.72 32.43 -17.70
C SER A 716 26.22 33.87 -17.81
N ASN A 717 25.54 34.39 -16.79
CA ASN A 717 25.02 35.75 -16.71
C ASN A 717 24.89 36.17 -15.22
N ARG A 718 24.54 37.43 -14.94
CA ARG A 718 24.33 37.90 -13.55
C ARG A 718 23.05 37.36 -12.90
N ILE A 719 22.25 36.51 -13.56
CA ILE A 719 20.99 35.96 -13.03
C ILE A 719 20.91 34.46 -13.33
N PHE A 720 21.28 33.64 -12.37
CA PHE A 720 21.17 32.18 -12.50
C PHE A 720 19.93 31.66 -11.77
N GLN A 721 19.41 30.53 -12.22
CA GLN A 721 18.24 29.90 -11.64
C GLN A 721 18.64 28.75 -10.70
N VAL A 722 17.95 28.67 -9.57
CA VAL A 722 18.02 27.55 -8.63
C VAL A 722 16.66 26.88 -8.59
N LYS A 723 16.63 25.57 -8.87
CA LYS A 723 15.41 24.75 -8.79
C LYS A 723 15.40 23.99 -7.47
N ILE A 724 14.28 24.05 -6.77
CA ILE A 724 14.11 23.43 -5.46
C ILE A 724 12.92 22.49 -5.53
N LYS A 725 13.17 21.19 -5.35
CA LYS A 725 12.19 20.11 -5.40
C LYS A 725 11.96 19.53 -3.99
N PRO A 726 10.72 19.27 -3.58
CA PRO A 726 10.48 18.51 -2.35
C PRO A 726 10.86 17.03 -2.55
N LYS A 727 11.64 16.45 -1.63
CA LYS A 727 11.99 15.01 -1.67
C LYS A 727 10.79 14.14 -1.29
N TRP A 728 10.10 14.51 -0.22
CA TRP A 728 8.91 13.84 0.27
C TRP A 728 8.06 14.84 1.08
N ALA A 729 6.81 15.02 0.69
CA ALA A 729 5.83 15.78 1.46
C ALA A 729 4.92 14.82 2.20
N GLY A 730 5.35 14.34 3.36
CA GLY A 730 4.50 13.61 4.30
C GLY A 730 3.30 14.46 4.73
N LEU A 731 2.23 13.82 5.21
CA LEU A 731 1.05 14.52 5.75
C LEU A 731 1.44 15.49 6.87
N GLU A 732 2.49 15.15 7.62
CA GLU A 732 3.06 15.92 8.71
C GLU A 732 4.02 17.03 8.26
N THR A 733 4.56 17.05 7.03
CA THR A 733 5.63 18.01 6.69
C THR A 733 5.17 19.47 6.70
N LYS A 734 5.84 20.30 7.51
CA LYS A 734 5.64 21.76 7.45
C LYS A 734 6.32 22.33 6.19
N PRO A 735 5.72 23.33 5.53
CA PRO A 735 6.41 24.11 4.51
C PRO A 735 7.76 24.60 5.01
N ARG A 736 8.74 24.67 4.11
CA ARG A 736 10.08 25.13 4.43
C ARG A 736 10.38 26.40 3.66
N THR A 737 10.62 27.50 4.36
CA THR A 737 11.08 28.74 3.75
C THR A 737 12.59 28.73 3.63
N VAL A 738 13.10 28.93 2.42
CA VAL A 738 14.52 28.85 2.11
C VAL A 738 15.05 30.18 1.56
N GLU A 739 16.22 30.59 2.02
CA GLU A 739 16.95 31.79 1.56
C GLU A 739 18.19 31.36 0.76
N ILE A 740 18.42 31.98 -0.40
CA ILE A 740 19.51 31.61 -1.31
C ILE A 740 20.59 32.71 -1.33
N LEU A 741 21.81 32.35 -0.93
CA LEU A 741 22.96 33.25 -0.83
C LEU A 741 24.04 32.84 -1.82
N ALA A 742 24.70 33.79 -2.47
CA ALA A 742 25.87 33.54 -3.30
C ALA A 742 27.06 34.36 -2.78
N TYR A 743 28.22 33.72 -2.64
CA TYR A 743 29.45 34.29 -2.12
C TYR A 743 30.59 34.19 -3.14
N HIS A 744 31.40 35.25 -3.21
CA HIS A 744 32.68 35.26 -3.92
C HIS A 744 33.77 35.77 -2.95
N GLU A 745 34.84 34.99 -2.77
CA GLU A 745 35.92 35.25 -1.81
C GLU A 745 35.40 35.58 -0.39
N ASN A 746 34.45 34.79 0.10
CA ASN A 746 33.77 35.00 1.39
C ASN A 746 33.00 36.33 1.54
N LYS A 747 32.77 37.09 0.46
CA LYS A 747 31.85 38.23 0.45
C LYS A 747 30.55 37.85 -0.24
N LEU A 748 29.42 38.19 0.38
CA LEU A 748 28.10 37.98 -0.22
C LEU A 748 27.94 38.89 -1.45
N ILE A 749 27.50 38.32 -2.56
CA ILE A 749 27.30 39.00 -3.84
C ILE A 749 25.87 38.88 -4.41
N SER A 750 24.92 38.24 -3.71
CA SER A 750 23.55 38.04 -4.21
C SER A 750 22.48 38.92 -3.55
N ASN A 751 21.32 39.02 -4.20
CA ASN A 751 20.11 39.71 -3.72
C ASN A 751 19.27 38.92 -2.69
N LYS A 752 19.76 37.79 -2.17
CA LYS A 752 19.12 36.97 -1.13
C LYS A 752 17.62 36.65 -1.35
N PRO A 753 17.21 36.02 -2.46
CA PRO A 753 15.81 35.67 -2.62
C PRO A 753 15.40 34.61 -1.58
N ALA A 754 14.17 34.72 -1.07
CA ALA A 754 13.56 33.75 -0.18
C ALA A 754 12.24 33.22 -0.76
N ILE A 755 11.96 31.92 -0.58
CA ILE A 755 10.75 31.26 -1.09
C ILE A 755 10.26 30.18 -0.10
N GLU A 756 8.94 30.05 0.05
CA GLU A 756 8.31 28.97 0.83
C GLU A 756 8.05 27.76 -0.07
N ILE A 757 8.63 26.61 0.27
CA ILE A 757 8.46 25.35 -0.46
C ILE A 757 7.40 24.50 0.26
N GLU A 758 6.35 24.10 -0.47
CA GLU A 758 5.26 23.28 0.08
C GLU A 758 5.21 21.86 -0.50
N SER A 759 4.92 21.73 -1.80
CA SER A 759 4.59 20.42 -2.43
C SER A 759 4.89 20.35 -3.92
N LYS A 760 5.35 21.44 -4.52
CA LYS A 760 5.70 21.52 -5.93
C LYS A 760 7.14 22.02 -6.06
N GLU A 761 7.73 21.72 -7.20
CA GLU A 761 9.00 22.30 -7.60
C GLU A 761 8.85 23.81 -7.78
N GLU A 762 9.79 24.56 -7.21
CA GLU A 762 9.87 26.01 -7.36
C GLU A 762 11.20 26.39 -8.04
N SER A 763 11.15 27.45 -8.85
CA SER A 763 12.32 27.99 -9.56
C SER A 763 12.58 29.42 -9.12
N VAL A 764 13.77 29.66 -8.53
CA VAL A 764 14.15 30.95 -7.97
C VAL A 764 15.30 31.56 -8.78
N ASN A 765 15.14 32.81 -9.21
CA ASN A 765 16.20 33.55 -9.88
C ASN A 765 17.07 34.27 -8.85
N VAL A 766 18.36 33.95 -8.82
CA VAL A 766 19.37 34.59 -7.97
C VAL A 766 20.16 35.59 -8.79
N ARG A 767 20.19 36.85 -8.36
CA ARG A 767 20.92 37.93 -9.04
C ARG A 767 22.23 38.24 -8.33
N ILE A 768 23.33 38.23 -9.08
CA ILE A 768 24.63 38.73 -8.66
C ILE A 768 24.64 40.26 -8.77
N LEU A 769 24.87 40.94 -7.65
CA LEU A 769 24.94 42.40 -7.55
C LEU A 769 26.17 42.95 -8.31
N PRO A 770 26.06 44.12 -8.95
CA PRO A 770 27.12 44.68 -9.79
C PRO A 770 28.32 45.27 -9.03
N ASP A 771 28.45 44.98 -7.74
CA ASP A 771 29.38 45.67 -6.84
C ASP A 771 30.82 45.13 -6.90
N LYS A 772 31.08 44.13 -7.76
CA LYS A 772 32.39 43.47 -7.91
C LYS A 772 32.62 42.96 -9.33
N GLU A 773 33.88 43.06 -9.75
CA GLU A 773 34.43 42.32 -10.88
C GLU A 773 34.62 40.85 -10.49
N ILE A 774 34.26 39.94 -11.40
CA ILE A 774 34.45 38.49 -11.22
C ILE A 774 34.98 37.93 -12.54
N GLU A 775 36.16 37.34 -12.50
CA GLU A 775 36.85 36.79 -13.66
C GLU A 775 36.20 35.50 -14.15
N LYS A 776 36.41 35.16 -15.43
CA LYS A 776 35.97 33.88 -15.98
C LYS A 776 36.77 32.74 -15.34
N GLY A 777 36.07 31.71 -14.86
CA GLY A 777 36.67 30.55 -14.20
C GLY A 777 36.75 30.69 -12.67
N GLU A 778 36.32 31.82 -12.12
CA GLU A 778 36.22 32.00 -10.67
C GLU A 778 35.03 31.24 -10.09
N LYS A 779 35.14 30.87 -8.81
CA LYS A 779 34.15 30.05 -8.12
C LYS A 779 33.22 30.92 -7.28
N ILE A 780 31.91 30.73 -7.49
CA ILE A 780 30.84 31.31 -6.69
C ILE A 780 30.25 30.22 -5.82
N ARG A 781 30.31 30.40 -4.51
CA ARG A 781 29.71 29.50 -3.52
C ARG A 781 28.26 29.88 -3.31
N VAL A 782 27.33 28.99 -3.69
CA VAL A 782 25.89 29.15 -3.51
C VAL A 782 25.44 28.33 -2.30
N MET A 783 24.76 28.97 -1.36
CA MET A 783 24.24 28.37 -0.13
C MET A 783 22.72 28.53 -0.08
N ILE A 784 22.02 27.48 0.31
CA ILE A 784 20.57 27.50 0.55
C ILE A 784 20.36 27.23 2.03
N LEU A 785 19.76 28.20 2.71
CA LEU A 785 19.54 28.19 4.14
C LEU A 785 18.06 28.00 4.44
N ASP A 786 17.73 27.30 5.52
CA ASP A 786 16.42 27.45 6.16
C ASP A 786 16.33 28.85 6.78
N GLN A 787 15.34 29.65 6.37
CA GLN A 787 15.24 31.05 6.79
C GLN A 787 14.97 31.21 8.29
N GLU A 788 14.32 30.22 8.93
CA GLU A 788 13.96 30.31 10.35
C GLU A 788 15.08 29.77 11.24
N THR A 789 15.74 28.67 10.86
CA THR A 789 16.77 28.03 11.70
C THR A 789 18.19 28.47 11.35
N GLY A 790 18.42 28.97 10.14
CA GLY A 790 19.76 29.26 9.61
C GLY A 790 20.55 28.00 9.20
N GLU A 791 19.92 26.83 9.21
CA GLU A 791 20.51 25.56 8.79
C GLU A 791 20.89 25.59 7.31
N ILE A 792 22.10 25.11 6.97
CA ILE A 792 22.53 24.97 5.57
C ILE A 792 21.93 23.68 5.01
N LEU A 793 20.97 23.83 4.09
CA LEU A 793 20.27 22.71 3.46
C LEU A 793 21.01 22.20 2.23
N ASN A 794 21.72 23.09 1.53
CA ASN A 794 22.56 22.74 0.40
C ASN A 794 23.67 23.79 0.21
N GLU A 795 24.82 23.32 -0.24
CA GLU A 795 25.96 24.16 -0.58
C GLU A 795 26.63 23.61 -1.84
N THR A 796 26.84 24.47 -2.84
CA THR A 796 27.45 24.10 -4.13
C THR A 796 28.36 25.22 -4.62
N GLU A 797 29.49 24.86 -5.24
CA GLU A 797 30.35 25.81 -5.96
C GLU A 797 30.03 25.78 -7.45
N LEU A 798 29.79 26.96 -8.05
CA LEU A 798 29.56 27.14 -9.47
C LEU A 798 30.68 27.97 -10.09
N GLU A 799 31.15 27.59 -11.28
CA GLU A 799 32.17 28.32 -12.02
C GLU A 799 31.54 29.41 -12.89
N THR A 800 32.13 30.61 -12.92
CA THR A 800 31.74 31.67 -13.85
C THR A 800 32.19 31.35 -15.27
N LEU A 801 31.25 31.32 -16.20
CA LEU A 801 31.53 30.99 -17.60
C LEU A 801 31.93 32.22 -18.44
N ILE A 802 31.71 33.41 -17.88
CA ILE A 802 32.03 34.72 -18.47
C ILE A 802 32.56 35.69 -17.40
N TYR A 803 33.17 36.78 -17.86
CA TYR A 803 33.59 37.90 -17.01
C TYR A 803 32.39 38.77 -16.63
N PHE A 804 32.33 39.20 -15.36
CA PHE A 804 31.33 40.15 -14.87
C PHE A 804 31.99 41.49 -14.52
N GLU A 805 31.73 42.56 -15.28
CA GLU A 805 32.19 43.92 -14.99
C GLU A 805 31.42 44.54 -13.82
N ALA A 806 32.10 45.29 -12.94
CA ALA A 806 31.43 46.10 -11.93
C ALA A 806 30.72 47.30 -12.59
N ASP A 807 29.48 47.59 -12.20
CA ASP A 807 28.82 48.84 -12.61
C ASP A 807 29.30 49.96 -11.67
N PHE A 808 29.93 51.00 -12.23
CA PHE A 808 30.41 52.18 -11.49
C PHE A 808 29.30 53.14 -11.08
#